data_AF-A0A2Z4VV91-F1
#
_entry.id   AF-A0A2Z4VV91-F1
#
_cell.length_a   1.000
_cell.length_b   1.000
_cell.length_c   1.000
_cell.angle_alpha   90.00
_cell.angle_beta   90.00
_cell.angle_gamma   90.00
#
_symmetry.space_group_name_H-M   'P 1'
#
loop_
_entity.id
_entity.type
_entity.pdbx_description
1 polymer ?
#
loop_
_entity_poly.entity_id
_entity_poly.type
_entity_poly.pdbx_seq_one_letter_code
_entity_poly.pdbx_strand_id
1 'polypeptide(L)'
;MNNLAGHLVKYGKHRERRSYSRIKEVLDLPNLIEIQTDSYKWFLDEGLREMFEDIMPIEDFAGNLSLEFVDYQLLEPKYTVDEAREHDANYSAPLHVTLRLINKETGEIKSQDVFFGDFPLMTKQGTFIINGAERVIVSQLVRSPGVYFNSELDKNGRENYGTTVIPNRGAWLEYETDAKNVAYVRIDRTRKIPLTELIRALGYESDSQILEMLGETDALMNTLEKDIHKNMEDSRVEESLKDIYERLRPGEPKTADSARSLLTARFFDPKRYDLAAVGRYKINKKLDLKTRLLNTRVAETLADPETGEIIVNKGDLLDKVAMEKLAPYLKRDDFKMVTFHPSEEGVVQEPMTLQIIKVYSETDPERVINVIGNGNVPLEYKHITPADILASMNYFFNLQEGLGSVDDIDHLGNRRIRSVGELLQNQFRIGLTRMERVVRERMSIQDIATVTPQQLINIRPVVASIKEFFGSSQLSQFMDQTNPLGELTHKRRLSALGPGGLTRDRAGYEVRDVHYTHYGRMCPIETPEGPNIGLINSLSTYARVNKYGFVETPYRRVSWDTHKVTDKIDYLTADEEDNYVVAQANSPLNDDGSFVDNVVMARHKDENIEISVDKVDYMDVSPKQVVAVATACIPFLENDDSNRALMGANMQRQAVPLIKPHAPLVGTGIEYKAAHDSGDALIADHDGTVEYVDAREIRVRREDGSLDTYKLMKFRRSNGGKNYNQTPIVRVGDHVDADDVLADGPSMEEGELALGQNPLIAFMTWDGYNFEDAIAINERLVKEDVYTSIHIEEHESEARDTKLGPEEMTREIPNVGEDALKNLDEFGIVRIGAEVKDGDILVGKVTPKGMTELSAEERLLHAIFGEKAREVRDTSLRVPHGGGGIVQDVKIFTREAGDELAPGVNMMVRVYIAQKRKLQVGDKMAGRHGNKGTVSVVIPEEDMPFMPDGTPIDIMLSPMGVPSRMNIGQVLDLHLGMAARKLGIHVTSPVFDGARDEDIWAALKEAGLPSDGKTVLYDGRTGEAFDNRVAVGVMYYMKLAHMVDDKIHARSIGPYSLVTQQPLGGKAQFGGQRFGEMEVWALEAYGAAYTLQEILTYKSDDVVGRVKTYEAIVKGEQIPQPGVPESFRVLVKELQSLGLDMKVLDVQKQEIELRDMDEDDDDIMKVDALAKVSEAEKAKREKAAAEKEAAAEGSKPAEEETKVEK
;
A
#
# COMPACT_ATOMS: atom_id res chain seq x y z
N MET A 1 46.71 -24.67 15.63
CA MET A 1 45.38 -24.05 15.70
C MET A 1 44.88 -24.02 14.27
N ASN A 2 43.98 -24.95 13.91
CA ASN A 2 43.40 -24.97 12.57
C ASN A 2 42.46 -23.76 12.47
N ASN A 3 42.70 -22.87 11.51
CA ASN A 3 41.82 -21.74 11.19
C ASN A 3 40.41 -22.30 10.92
N LEU A 4 39.47 -22.12 11.84
CA LEU A 4 38.05 -22.32 11.61
C LEU A 4 37.61 -21.30 10.54
N ALA A 5 36.83 -21.72 9.55
CA ALA A 5 36.18 -20.79 8.64
C ALA A 5 35.02 -20.12 9.38
N GLY A 6 35.07 -18.79 9.53
CA GLY A 6 34.06 -18.00 10.25
C GLY A 6 34.43 -17.65 11.71
N HIS A 7 33.66 -16.73 12.31
CA HIS A 7 33.83 -16.26 13.68
C HIS A 7 32.49 -16.25 14.44
N LEU A 8 32.52 -16.33 15.77
CA LEU A 8 31.31 -16.34 16.59
C LEU A 8 30.81 -14.92 16.84
N VAL A 9 29.51 -14.71 16.62
CA VAL A 9 28.81 -13.44 16.86
C VAL A 9 27.60 -13.71 17.75
N LYS A 10 27.41 -12.87 18.77
CA LYS A 10 26.24 -12.93 19.65
C LYS A 10 25.12 -12.05 19.11
N TYR A 11 23.92 -12.59 19.06
CA TYR A 11 22.70 -11.89 18.71
C TYR A 11 21.80 -11.87 19.95
N GLY A 12 21.69 -10.70 20.59
CA GLY A 12 21.13 -10.58 21.94
C GLY A 12 21.94 -11.35 23.00
N LYS A 13 21.31 -11.67 24.13
CA LYS A 13 21.95 -12.39 25.25
C LYS A 13 21.88 -13.92 25.15
N HIS A 14 20.93 -14.45 24.37
CA HIS A 14 20.59 -15.88 24.39
C HIS A 14 21.15 -16.66 23.20
N ARG A 15 21.49 -16.01 22.07
CA ARG A 15 21.89 -16.69 20.83
C ARG A 15 23.31 -16.35 20.38
N GLU A 16 24.06 -17.38 20.00
CA GLU A 16 25.37 -17.27 19.37
C GLU A 16 25.37 -18.00 18.03
N ARG A 17 25.83 -17.33 16.97
CA ARG A 17 25.90 -17.88 15.61
C ARG A 17 27.33 -17.78 15.06
N ARG A 18 27.74 -18.78 14.28
CA ARG A 18 28.98 -18.73 13.49
C ARG A 18 28.72 -17.90 12.23
N SER A 19 29.26 -16.69 12.17
CA SER A 19 29.17 -15.80 11.01
C SER A 19 30.27 -16.08 9.99
N TYR A 20 29.89 -16.07 8.70
CA TYR A 20 30.80 -16.11 7.56
C TYR A 20 31.09 -14.72 6.96
N SER A 21 30.64 -13.64 7.61
CA SER A 21 30.99 -12.28 7.18
C SER A 21 32.51 -12.08 7.15
N ARG A 22 32.96 -11.35 6.14
CA ARG A 22 34.36 -10.94 5.96
C ARG A 22 34.53 -9.44 6.07
N ILE A 23 33.46 -8.69 5.82
CA ILE A 23 33.43 -7.24 5.92
C ILE A 23 33.06 -6.86 7.34
N LYS A 24 33.83 -5.94 7.93
CA LYS A 24 33.52 -5.37 9.23
C LYS A 24 32.29 -4.47 9.11
N GLU A 25 31.29 -4.69 9.95
CA GLU A 25 30.17 -3.75 10.06
C GLU A 25 30.65 -2.42 10.64
N VAL A 26 30.42 -1.33 9.89
CA VAL A 26 30.88 0.03 10.25
C VAL A 26 29.76 0.85 10.91
N LEU A 27 28.50 0.48 10.65
CA LEU A 27 27.32 1.16 11.14
C LEU A 27 26.25 0.13 11.53
N ASP A 28 25.74 0.24 12.76
CA ASP A 28 24.62 -0.56 13.22
C ASP A 28 23.31 -0.17 12.52
N LEU A 29 22.38 -1.11 12.40
CA LEU A 29 21.08 -0.83 11.80
C LEU A 29 20.31 0.20 12.66
N PRO A 30 19.69 1.21 12.02
CA PRO A 30 18.85 2.17 12.73
C PRO A 30 17.59 1.49 13.32
N ASN A 31 16.82 2.23 14.11
CA ASN A 31 15.51 1.76 14.53
C ASN A 31 14.61 1.63 13.29
N LEU A 32 14.17 0.40 12.99
CA LEU A 32 13.44 0.10 11.77
C LEU A 32 12.02 0.70 11.73
N ILE A 33 11.50 1.26 12.82
CA ILE A 33 10.20 1.97 12.85
C ILE A 33 10.33 3.49 13.02
N GLU A 34 11.54 4.06 12.93
CA GLU A 34 11.79 5.50 13.15
C GLU A 34 10.99 6.41 12.19
N ILE A 35 10.76 5.97 10.93
CA ILE A 35 9.96 6.72 9.94
C ILE A 35 8.53 7.06 10.42
N GLN A 36 7.93 6.19 11.25
CA GLN A 36 6.60 6.42 11.80
C GLN A 36 6.67 7.29 13.07
N THR A 37 7.53 6.90 14.01
CA THR A 37 7.61 7.49 15.35
C THR A 37 8.16 8.91 15.31
N ASP A 38 9.25 9.15 14.59
CA ASP A 38 9.86 10.50 14.47
C ASP A 38 8.93 11.47 13.75
N SER A 39 8.24 11.00 12.70
CA SER A 39 7.30 11.83 11.94
C SER A 39 6.09 12.25 12.79
N TYR A 40 5.56 11.34 13.61
CA TYR A 40 4.42 11.66 14.47
C TYR A 40 4.83 12.53 15.66
N LYS A 41 6.02 12.30 16.22
CA LYS A 41 6.58 13.15 17.26
C LYS A 41 6.77 14.59 16.77
N TRP A 42 7.39 14.77 15.60
CA TRP A 42 7.50 16.09 14.96
C TRP A 42 6.13 16.76 14.76
N PHE A 43 5.12 15.99 14.33
CA PHE A 43 3.78 16.54 14.13
C PHE A 43 3.16 17.07 15.44
N LEU A 44 3.35 16.36 16.55
CA LEU A 44 2.92 16.85 17.85
C LEU A 44 3.74 18.08 18.25
N ASP A 45 5.06 17.96 18.32
CA ASP A 45 5.93 19.00 18.90
C ASP A 45 5.90 20.32 18.09
N GLU A 46 5.90 20.26 16.76
CA GLU A 46 5.99 21.43 15.86
C GLU A 46 4.80 21.56 14.91
N GLY A 47 4.38 20.45 14.27
CA GLY A 47 3.43 20.50 13.15
C GLY A 47 2.03 21.03 13.51
N LEU A 48 1.52 20.70 14.69
CA LEU A 48 0.25 21.22 15.22
C LEU A 48 0.31 22.74 15.46
N ARG A 49 1.40 23.21 16.05
CA ARG A 49 1.62 24.63 16.34
C ARG A 49 1.69 25.44 15.04
N GLU A 50 2.47 24.96 14.07
CA GLU A 50 2.62 25.61 12.75
C GLU A 50 1.26 25.78 12.05
N MET A 51 0.35 24.81 12.16
CA MET A 51 -0.98 24.93 11.54
C MET A 51 -1.88 25.97 12.18
N PHE A 52 -1.86 26.06 13.52
CA PHE A 52 -2.65 27.07 14.22
C PHE A 52 -2.12 28.47 13.91
N GLU A 53 -0.81 28.64 13.89
CA GLU A 53 -0.14 29.91 13.52
C GLU A 53 -0.35 30.29 12.05
N ASP A 54 -0.51 29.33 11.13
CA ASP A 54 -0.78 29.64 9.72
C ASP A 54 -2.22 30.12 9.47
N ILE A 55 -3.17 29.69 10.31
CA ILE A 55 -4.60 30.02 10.15
C ILE A 55 -5.00 31.21 11.02
N MET A 56 -4.41 31.36 12.21
CA MET A 56 -4.68 32.45 13.13
C MET A 56 -3.57 33.53 13.03
N PRO A 57 -3.89 34.82 13.08
CA PRO A 57 -5.16 35.39 13.54
C PRO A 57 -6.30 35.30 12.52
N ILE A 58 -7.51 35.08 13.06
CA ILE A 58 -8.76 35.16 12.30
C ILE A 58 -9.42 36.50 12.63
N GLU A 59 -9.56 37.35 11.62
CA GLU A 59 -10.21 38.66 11.74
C GLU A 59 -11.59 38.67 11.06
N ASP A 60 -12.51 39.45 11.63
CA ASP A 60 -13.79 39.75 11.02
C ASP A 60 -13.63 40.68 9.80
N PHE A 61 -14.70 40.88 9.02
CA PHE A 61 -14.64 41.71 7.82
C PHE A 61 -14.32 43.19 8.10
N ALA A 62 -14.64 43.69 9.30
CA ALA A 62 -14.36 45.06 9.71
C ALA A 62 -12.98 45.22 10.40
N GLY A 63 -12.33 44.12 10.79
CA GLY A 63 -11.06 44.10 11.52
C GLY A 63 -11.18 44.46 13.01
N ASN A 64 -12.39 44.49 13.56
CA ASN A 64 -12.71 44.86 14.94
C ASN A 64 -12.46 43.72 15.94
N LEU A 65 -12.68 42.47 15.53
CA LEU A 65 -12.46 41.28 16.35
C LEU A 65 -11.33 40.45 15.76
N SER A 66 -10.38 40.04 16.60
CA SER A 66 -9.29 39.13 16.23
C SER A 66 -9.25 37.94 17.18
N LEU A 67 -9.26 36.72 16.63
CA LEU A 67 -9.06 35.50 17.39
C LEU A 67 -7.66 34.95 17.14
N GLU A 68 -6.87 34.84 18.20
CA GLU A 68 -5.47 34.41 18.20
C GLU A 68 -5.31 33.06 18.91
N PHE A 69 -4.34 32.28 18.42
CA PHE A 69 -3.85 31.07 19.06
C PHE A 69 -2.78 31.44 20.10
N VAL A 70 -2.79 30.79 21.26
CA VAL A 70 -1.77 30.96 22.30
C VAL A 70 -0.96 29.68 22.48
N ASP A 71 -1.63 28.58 22.80
CA ASP A 71 -0.98 27.28 23.00
C ASP A 71 -2.00 26.13 22.90
N TYR A 72 -1.51 24.89 22.94
CA TYR A 72 -2.37 23.71 23.05
C TYR A 72 -1.80 22.72 24.08
N GLN A 73 -2.66 21.86 24.62
CA GLN A 73 -2.29 20.76 25.52
C GLN A 73 -3.06 19.49 25.16
N LEU A 74 -2.37 18.35 25.17
CA LEU A 74 -2.97 17.03 25.09
C LEU A 74 -3.09 16.46 26.50
N LEU A 75 -4.31 16.10 26.91
CA LEU A 75 -4.57 15.48 28.20
C LEU A 75 -4.28 13.97 28.16
N GLU A 76 -4.37 13.31 29.31
CA GLU A 76 -4.19 11.86 29.38
C GLU A 76 -5.26 11.11 28.56
N PRO A 77 -4.89 10.03 27.86
CA PRO A 77 -5.83 9.22 27.11
C PRO A 77 -6.84 8.55 28.04
N LYS A 78 -8.10 8.44 27.58
CA LYS A 78 -9.20 7.84 28.36
C LYS A 78 -8.99 6.35 28.65
N TYR A 79 -8.39 5.64 27.70
CA TYR A 79 -8.14 4.20 27.76
C TYR A 79 -6.67 3.92 27.55
N THR A 80 -6.17 2.85 28.18
CA THR A 80 -4.91 2.23 27.77
C THR A 80 -5.05 1.58 26.40
N VAL A 81 -3.91 1.22 25.79
CA VAL A 81 -3.86 0.56 24.47
C VAL A 81 -4.67 -0.74 24.46
N ASP A 82 -4.59 -1.54 25.53
CA ASP A 82 -5.34 -2.81 25.60
C ASP A 82 -6.83 -2.57 25.83
N GLU A 83 -7.21 -1.69 26.75
CA GLU A 83 -8.62 -1.32 26.97
C GLU A 83 -9.28 -0.76 25.70
N ALA A 84 -8.56 0.06 24.92
CA ALA A 84 -9.08 0.59 23.66
C ALA A 84 -9.40 -0.52 22.65
N ARG A 85 -8.58 -1.59 22.60
CA ARG A 85 -8.85 -2.78 21.78
C ARG A 85 -10.04 -3.57 22.31
N GLU A 86 -10.16 -3.72 23.63
CA GLU A 86 -11.22 -4.51 24.23
C GLU A 86 -12.61 -3.86 24.12
N HIS A 87 -12.69 -2.53 24.21
CA HIS A 87 -13.94 -1.77 24.15
C HIS A 87 -14.32 -1.29 22.74
N ASP A 88 -13.59 -1.70 21.70
CA ASP A 88 -13.69 -1.12 20.35
C ASP A 88 -13.63 0.42 20.32
N ALA A 89 -12.84 0.99 21.23
CA ALA A 89 -12.66 2.41 21.34
C ALA A 89 -11.45 2.87 20.50
N ASN A 90 -11.31 4.20 20.36
CA ASN A 90 -10.09 4.79 19.83
C ASN A 90 -9.08 4.99 20.96
N TYR A 91 -7.81 4.70 20.70
CA TYR A 91 -6.75 5.17 21.58
C TYR A 91 -6.46 6.64 21.27
N SER A 92 -7.04 7.53 22.07
CA SER A 92 -7.02 8.98 21.82
C SER A 92 -6.91 9.79 23.10
N ALA A 93 -6.32 10.98 22.99
CA ALA A 93 -6.19 11.98 24.05
C ALA A 93 -7.03 13.23 23.77
N PRO A 94 -7.71 13.81 24.77
CA PRO A 94 -8.41 15.08 24.62
C PRO A 94 -7.45 16.22 24.26
N LEU A 95 -7.70 16.92 23.15
CA LEU A 95 -6.95 18.11 22.74
C LEU A 95 -7.65 19.37 23.25
N HIS A 96 -6.95 20.18 24.05
CA HIS A 96 -7.40 21.51 24.48
C HIS A 96 -6.52 22.58 23.84
N VAL A 97 -7.15 23.66 23.37
CA VAL A 97 -6.46 24.78 22.72
C VAL A 97 -6.81 26.06 23.46
N THR A 98 -5.78 26.79 23.88
CA THR A 98 -5.91 28.10 24.51
C THR A 98 -6.02 29.16 23.44
N LEU A 99 -7.19 29.78 23.36
CA LEU A 99 -7.49 30.85 22.40
C LEU A 99 -7.63 32.19 23.10
N ARG A 100 -7.28 33.26 22.39
CA ARG A 100 -7.39 34.64 22.86
C ARG A 100 -8.22 35.45 21.87
N LEU A 101 -9.36 35.96 22.32
CA LEU A 101 -10.17 36.90 21.56
C LEU A 101 -9.82 38.33 21.97
N ILE A 102 -9.42 39.14 21.00
CA ILE A 102 -9.08 40.55 21.15
C ILE A 102 -10.15 41.37 20.45
N ASN A 103 -10.80 42.25 21.21
CA ASN A 103 -11.66 43.28 20.66
C ASN A 103 -10.85 44.57 20.51
N LYS A 104 -10.57 44.99 19.27
CA LYS A 104 -9.75 46.17 18.98
C LYS A 104 -10.49 47.49 19.29
N GLU A 105 -11.82 47.50 19.34
CA GLU A 105 -12.61 48.69 19.70
C GLU A 105 -12.62 48.94 21.21
N THR A 106 -12.79 47.89 22.02
CA THR A 106 -12.86 48.02 23.49
C THR A 106 -11.52 47.78 24.20
N GLY A 107 -10.56 47.16 23.53
CA GLY A 107 -9.31 46.67 24.13
C GLY A 107 -9.48 45.47 25.05
N GLU A 108 -10.68 44.85 25.09
CA GLU A 108 -10.95 43.70 25.94
C GLU A 108 -10.30 42.43 25.36
N ILE A 109 -9.57 41.71 26.21
CA ILE A 109 -8.90 40.45 25.87
C ILE A 109 -9.53 39.33 26.71
N LYS A 110 -10.16 38.36 26.04
CA LYS A 110 -10.73 37.16 26.67
C LYS A 110 -9.93 35.94 26.25
N SER A 111 -9.28 35.27 27.19
CA SER A 111 -8.57 34.02 26.94
C SER A 111 -9.31 32.84 27.57
N GLN A 112 -9.44 31.74 26.83
CA GLN A 112 -10.18 30.56 27.27
C GLN A 112 -9.57 29.28 26.67
N ASP A 113 -9.53 28.22 27.47
CA ASP A 113 -9.21 26.88 27.01
C ASP A 113 -10.45 26.21 26.41
N VAL A 114 -10.36 25.85 25.14
CA VAL A 114 -11.46 25.24 24.39
C VAL A 114 -11.09 23.80 24.04
N PHE A 115 -12.00 22.87 24.32
CA PHE A 115 -11.86 21.48 23.89
C PHE A 115 -12.03 21.37 22.37
N PHE A 116 -11.02 20.82 21.69
CA PHE A 116 -10.95 20.69 20.22
C PHE A 116 -11.32 19.30 19.70
N GLY A 117 -11.61 18.35 20.59
CA GLY A 117 -11.94 16.96 20.26
C GLY A 117 -10.87 15.97 20.74
N ASP A 118 -11.18 14.69 20.64
CA ASP A 118 -10.24 13.62 20.95
C ASP A 118 -9.32 13.36 19.75
N PHE A 119 -8.01 13.35 20.00
CA PHE A 119 -6.98 13.16 18.99
C PHE A 119 -6.37 11.76 19.08
N PRO A 120 -6.40 10.94 18.02
CA PRO A 120 -5.80 9.61 18.03
C PRO A 120 -4.30 9.65 18.28
N LEU A 121 -3.82 8.85 19.24
CA LEU A 121 -2.41 8.74 19.60
C LEU A 121 -1.74 7.54 18.91
N MET A 122 -0.47 7.71 18.53
CA MET A 122 0.36 6.61 18.07
C MET A 122 0.84 5.76 19.26
N THR A 123 0.80 4.44 19.12
CA THR A 123 1.34 3.49 20.10
C THR A 123 2.88 3.48 20.06
N LYS A 124 3.53 2.91 21.08
CA LYS A 124 5.00 2.68 21.06
C LYS A 124 5.47 1.86 19.84
N GLN A 125 4.58 1.04 19.27
CA GLN A 125 4.87 0.16 18.13
C GLN A 125 4.76 0.87 16.76
N GLY A 126 4.40 2.16 16.73
CA GLY A 126 4.24 2.92 15.48
C GLY A 126 2.89 2.68 14.78
N THR A 127 1.84 2.37 15.53
CA THR A 127 0.49 2.03 15.03
C THR A 127 -0.59 2.90 15.67
N PHE A 128 -1.82 2.85 15.16
CA PHE A 128 -2.99 3.53 15.73
C PHE A 128 -4.10 2.51 16.02
N ILE A 129 -4.83 2.70 17.12
CA ILE A 129 -6.04 1.91 17.43
C ILE A 129 -7.25 2.76 17.14
N ILE A 130 -8.03 2.35 16.13
CA ILE A 130 -9.22 3.05 15.67
C ILE A 130 -10.38 2.06 15.65
N ASN A 131 -11.37 2.31 16.51
CA ASN A 131 -12.52 1.44 16.78
C ASN A 131 -12.07 0.00 17.12
N GLY A 132 -11.13 -0.14 18.07
CA GLY A 132 -10.56 -1.43 18.48
C GLY A 132 -9.58 -2.08 17.50
N ALA A 133 -9.61 -1.69 16.22
CA ALA A 133 -8.75 -2.26 15.19
C ALA A 133 -7.42 -1.53 15.05
N GLU A 134 -6.35 -2.29 14.90
CA GLU A 134 -5.01 -1.73 14.72
C GLU A 134 -4.74 -1.37 13.25
N ARG A 135 -4.28 -0.14 13.04
CA ARG A 135 -4.06 0.48 11.73
C ARG A 135 -2.67 1.07 11.62
N VAL A 136 -2.17 1.12 10.39
CA VAL A 136 -0.90 1.76 10.03
C VAL A 136 -1.20 2.82 8.97
N ILE A 137 -0.60 4.00 9.15
CA ILE A 137 -0.61 5.06 8.14
C ILE A 137 0.60 4.84 7.23
N VAL A 138 0.34 4.40 6.00
CA VAL A 138 1.38 4.11 5.02
C VAL A 138 1.94 5.42 4.46
N SER A 139 3.27 5.53 4.41
CA SER A 139 3.97 6.69 3.88
C SER A 139 3.73 6.82 2.37
N GLN A 140 3.51 8.03 1.88
CA GLN A 140 3.14 8.27 0.49
C GLN A 140 4.31 8.86 -0.30
N LEU A 141 4.65 8.26 -1.44
CA LEU A 141 5.64 8.80 -2.38
C LEU A 141 4.93 9.71 -3.40
N VAL A 142 5.26 11.01 -3.39
CA VAL A 142 4.68 12.02 -4.27
C VAL A 142 5.76 12.82 -4.97
N ARG A 143 5.40 13.52 -6.06
CA ARG A 143 6.31 14.50 -6.67
C ARG A 143 6.52 15.65 -5.70
N SER A 144 7.78 16.09 -5.56
CA SER A 144 8.10 17.26 -4.75
C SER A 144 7.53 18.53 -5.40
N PRO A 145 7.08 19.53 -4.62
CA PRO A 145 6.88 20.87 -5.14
C PRO A 145 8.20 21.44 -5.71
N GLY A 146 8.11 22.20 -6.80
CA GLY A 146 9.28 22.74 -7.50
C GLY A 146 9.01 23.12 -8.96
N VAL A 147 10.06 23.53 -9.66
CA VAL A 147 10.05 23.75 -11.12
C VAL A 147 10.68 22.55 -11.81
N TYR A 148 9.97 22.00 -12.79
CA TYR A 148 10.40 20.85 -13.58
C TYR A 148 10.44 21.21 -15.05
N PHE A 149 11.53 20.86 -15.72
CA PHE A 149 11.70 21.03 -17.16
C PHE A 149 11.68 19.67 -17.85
N ASN A 150 11.00 19.58 -18.98
CA ASN A 150 10.96 18.38 -19.81
C ASN A 150 11.26 18.73 -21.28
N SER A 151 11.63 17.73 -22.06
CA SER A 151 11.68 17.83 -23.51
C SER A 151 10.89 16.69 -24.14
N GLU A 152 10.17 17.02 -25.21
CA GLU A 152 9.41 16.08 -26.02
C GLU A 152 9.75 16.32 -27.49
N LEU A 153 9.99 15.25 -28.25
CA LEU A 153 10.16 15.35 -29.70
C LEU A 153 8.79 15.46 -30.37
N ASP A 154 8.56 16.54 -31.10
CA ASP A 154 7.39 16.68 -31.97
C ASP A 154 7.44 15.65 -33.10
N LYS A 155 6.30 15.42 -33.75
CA LYS A 155 6.16 14.57 -34.94
C LYS A 155 7.11 14.96 -36.09
N ASN A 156 7.58 16.20 -36.10
CA ASN A 156 8.54 16.71 -37.08
C ASN A 156 10.01 16.49 -36.67
N GLY A 157 10.27 15.83 -35.53
CA GLY A 157 11.62 15.58 -35.01
C GLY A 157 12.28 16.79 -34.34
N ARG A 158 11.53 17.88 -34.13
CA ARG A 158 11.99 19.06 -33.38
C ARG A 158 11.81 18.81 -31.89
N GLU A 159 12.81 19.14 -31.10
CA GLU A 159 12.71 19.11 -29.64
C GLU A 159 11.90 20.31 -29.16
N ASN A 160 10.77 20.03 -28.51
CA ASN A 160 9.96 21.02 -27.82
C ASN A 160 10.26 20.89 -26.33
N TYR A 161 10.56 22.01 -25.69
CA TYR A 161 10.70 22.06 -24.25
C TYR A 161 9.38 22.43 -23.61
N GLY A 162 9.19 21.94 -22.39
CA GLY A 162 8.10 22.30 -21.52
C GLY A 162 8.59 22.59 -20.10
N THR A 163 7.74 23.19 -19.31
CA THR A 163 8.01 23.44 -17.88
C THR A 163 6.74 23.33 -17.09
N THR A 164 6.83 22.82 -15.86
CA THR A 164 5.73 22.82 -14.90
C THR A 164 6.23 23.29 -13.55
N VAL A 165 5.61 24.35 -13.02
CA VAL A 165 5.80 24.82 -11.65
C VAL A 165 4.68 24.22 -10.79
N ILE A 166 5.06 23.30 -9.92
CA ILE A 166 4.15 22.54 -9.06
C ILE A 166 4.22 23.10 -7.64
N PRO A 167 3.15 23.71 -7.10
CA PRO A 167 3.09 24.10 -5.70
C PRO A 167 2.78 22.92 -4.78
N ASN A 168 3.00 23.10 -3.48
CA ASN A 168 2.47 22.19 -2.47
C ASN A 168 0.94 22.29 -2.40
N ARG A 169 0.43 23.53 -2.46
CA ARG A 169 -0.99 23.89 -2.54
C ARG A 169 -1.12 25.17 -3.37
N GLY A 170 -1.99 25.17 -4.37
CA GLY A 170 -2.25 26.36 -5.19
C GLY A 170 -2.41 26.02 -6.66
N ALA A 171 -2.41 27.07 -7.49
CA ALA A 171 -2.56 26.95 -8.94
C ALA A 171 -1.26 26.51 -9.62
N TRP A 172 -1.36 25.69 -10.66
CA TRP A 172 -0.19 25.27 -11.45
C TRP A 172 0.15 26.33 -12.51
N LEU A 173 1.43 26.46 -12.83
CA LEU A 173 1.93 27.22 -13.99
C LEU A 173 2.66 26.26 -14.93
N GLU A 174 2.25 26.23 -16.18
CA GLU A 174 2.82 25.35 -17.21
C GLU A 174 3.28 26.20 -18.40
N TYR A 175 4.51 25.98 -18.87
CA TYR A 175 5.07 26.62 -20.07
C TYR A 175 5.24 25.57 -21.17
N GLU A 176 4.89 25.93 -22.40
CA GLU A 176 5.02 25.04 -23.56
C GLU A 176 5.43 25.83 -24.80
N THR A 177 6.27 25.24 -25.64
CA THR A 177 6.58 25.76 -26.97
C THR A 177 5.79 25.00 -28.03
N ASP A 178 5.23 25.70 -29.01
CA ASP A 178 4.58 25.07 -30.16
C ASP A 178 5.55 24.80 -31.33
N ALA A 179 5.07 24.13 -32.37
CA ALA A 179 5.86 23.82 -33.56
C ALA A 179 6.41 25.07 -34.29
N LYS A 180 5.85 26.26 -34.06
CA LYS A 180 6.30 27.54 -34.63
C LYS A 180 7.29 28.28 -33.73
N ASN A 181 7.76 27.64 -32.66
CA ASN A 181 8.63 28.25 -31.67
C ASN A 181 7.99 29.43 -30.92
N VAL A 182 6.66 29.41 -30.75
CA VAL A 182 5.95 30.39 -29.92
C VAL A 182 5.77 29.81 -28.53
N ALA A 183 6.17 30.57 -27.51
CA ALA A 183 6.06 30.18 -26.11
C ALA A 183 4.67 30.56 -25.56
N TYR A 184 4.06 29.60 -24.89
CA TYR A 184 2.76 29.74 -24.24
C TYR A 184 2.85 29.45 -22.75
N VAL A 185 1.93 30.01 -21.99
CA VAL A 185 1.67 29.66 -20.59
C VAL A 185 0.22 29.18 -20.42
N ARG A 186 0.03 28.21 -19.52
CA ARG A 186 -1.28 27.81 -19.00
C ARG A 186 -1.30 28.03 -17.50
N ILE A 187 -2.38 28.62 -17.02
CA ILE A 187 -2.63 28.82 -15.59
C ILE A 187 -3.72 27.83 -15.18
N ASP A 188 -3.41 26.94 -14.23
CA ASP A 188 -4.40 26.01 -13.64
C ASP A 188 -5.16 25.17 -14.69
N ARG A 189 -4.43 24.67 -15.71
CA ARG A 189 -4.96 23.86 -16.83
C ARG A 189 -6.03 24.55 -17.69
N THR A 190 -6.04 25.88 -17.70
CA THR A 190 -6.88 26.66 -18.63
C THR A 190 -6.28 26.74 -20.05
N ARG A 191 -6.96 27.45 -20.95
CA ARG A 191 -6.50 27.62 -22.34
C ARG A 191 -5.18 28.39 -22.37
N LYS A 192 -4.29 27.96 -23.28
CA LYS A 192 -2.98 28.57 -23.47
C LYS A 192 -3.04 30.04 -23.92
N ILE A 193 -2.13 30.85 -23.38
CA ILE A 193 -1.92 32.27 -23.73
C ILE A 193 -0.45 32.52 -24.05
N PRO A 194 -0.12 33.50 -24.92
CA PRO A 194 1.27 33.90 -25.13
C PRO A 194 1.97 34.18 -23.79
N LEU A 195 3.18 33.67 -23.63
CA LEU A 195 3.91 33.76 -22.36
C LEU A 195 4.16 35.22 -21.92
N THR A 196 4.28 36.13 -22.88
CA THR A 196 4.47 37.58 -22.65
C THR A 196 3.24 38.26 -22.04
N GLU A 197 2.02 37.76 -22.26
CA GLU A 197 0.81 38.32 -21.61
C GLU A 197 0.89 38.20 -20.08
N LEU A 198 1.47 37.11 -19.56
CA LEU A 198 1.67 36.96 -18.11
C LEU A 198 2.71 37.95 -17.57
N ILE A 199 3.79 38.22 -18.32
CA ILE A 199 4.81 39.21 -17.94
C ILE A 199 4.21 40.62 -17.90
N ARG A 200 3.38 40.97 -18.89
CA ARG A 200 2.66 42.25 -18.91
C ARG A 200 1.66 42.36 -17.76
N ALA A 201 0.92 41.30 -17.45
CA ALA A 201 0.00 41.26 -16.31
C ALA A 201 0.73 41.47 -14.97
N LEU A 202 1.99 41.02 -14.82
CA LEU A 202 2.79 41.29 -13.62
C LEU A 202 3.17 42.77 -13.48
N GLY A 203 3.10 43.57 -14.55
CA GLY A 203 3.34 45.02 -14.53
C GLY A 203 4.44 45.50 -15.49
N TYR A 204 5.02 44.63 -16.31
CA TYR A 204 6.12 44.99 -17.22
C TYR A 204 5.59 45.21 -18.64
N GLU A 205 5.31 46.48 -18.97
CA GLU A 205 4.48 46.80 -20.13
C GLU A 205 5.21 46.75 -21.47
N SER A 206 6.46 47.24 -21.58
CA SER A 206 7.09 47.46 -22.89
C SER A 206 7.90 46.26 -23.38
N ASP A 207 7.89 46.04 -24.71
CA ASP A 207 8.66 44.95 -25.34
C ASP A 207 10.16 45.12 -25.07
N SER A 208 10.65 46.37 -25.06
CA SER A 208 12.04 46.68 -24.72
C SER A 208 12.42 46.26 -23.29
N GLN A 209 11.50 46.41 -22.33
CA GLN A 209 11.73 46.03 -20.94
C GLN A 209 11.75 44.51 -20.79
N ILE A 210 10.85 43.80 -21.49
CA ILE A 210 10.83 42.34 -21.53
C ILE A 210 12.12 41.77 -22.13
N LEU A 211 12.62 42.37 -23.21
CA LEU A 211 13.89 41.99 -23.84
C LEU A 211 15.11 42.27 -22.94
N GLU A 212 15.12 43.41 -22.24
CA GLU A 212 16.19 43.72 -21.28
C GLU A 212 16.26 42.71 -20.13
N MET A 213 15.09 42.25 -19.64
CA MET A 213 15.02 41.24 -18.59
C MET A 213 15.46 39.85 -19.09
N LEU A 214 14.76 39.29 -20.08
CA LEU A 214 14.92 37.88 -20.46
C LEU A 214 16.05 37.62 -21.47
N GLY A 215 16.54 38.65 -22.16
CA GLY A 215 17.49 38.53 -23.28
C GLY A 215 16.80 38.27 -24.62
N GLU A 216 17.51 38.50 -25.72
CA GLU A 216 17.00 38.29 -27.08
C GLU A 216 17.13 36.82 -27.49
N THR A 217 16.01 36.11 -27.55
CA THR A 217 15.91 34.73 -28.08
C THR A 217 14.87 34.64 -29.18
N ASP A 218 15.04 33.73 -30.14
CA ASP A 218 14.13 33.61 -31.28
C ASP A 218 12.70 33.28 -30.84
N ALA A 219 12.54 32.43 -29.81
CA ALA A 219 11.23 32.09 -29.28
C ALA A 219 10.55 33.27 -28.59
N LEU A 220 11.29 34.10 -27.85
CA LEU A 220 10.74 35.30 -27.24
C LEU A 220 10.29 36.31 -28.31
N MET A 221 11.09 36.51 -29.35
CA MET A 221 10.74 37.40 -30.47
C MET A 221 9.47 36.94 -31.19
N ASN A 222 9.37 35.65 -31.53
CA ASN A 222 8.16 35.08 -32.15
C ASN A 222 6.93 35.20 -31.22
N THR A 223 7.14 35.12 -29.91
CA THR A 223 6.06 35.27 -28.92
C THR A 223 5.58 36.71 -28.82
N LEU A 224 6.50 37.68 -28.82
CA LEU A 224 6.19 39.12 -28.86
C LEU A 224 5.44 39.51 -30.14
N GLU A 225 5.84 38.97 -31.29
CA GLU A 225 5.11 39.18 -32.56
C GLU A 225 3.67 38.63 -32.52
N LYS A 226 3.45 37.55 -31.76
CA LYS A 226 2.14 36.92 -31.62
C LYS A 226 1.23 37.66 -30.63
N ASP A 227 1.84 38.31 -29.63
CA ASP A 227 1.19 39.14 -28.62
C ASP A 227 0.87 40.53 -29.20
N ILE A 228 -0.32 40.63 -29.81
CA ILE A 228 -0.81 41.85 -30.45
C ILE A 228 -1.76 42.57 -29.49
N HIS A 229 -1.55 43.88 -29.32
CA HIS A 229 -2.44 44.76 -28.59
C HIS A 229 -3.77 44.95 -29.36
N LYS A 230 -4.85 44.28 -28.92
CA LYS A 230 -6.11 44.23 -29.68
C LYS A 230 -6.96 45.48 -29.46
N ASN A 231 -6.90 46.08 -28.27
CA ASN A 231 -7.70 47.25 -27.91
C ASN A 231 -6.80 48.41 -27.50
N MET A 232 -6.65 49.40 -28.38
CA MET A 232 -5.81 50.59 -28.12
C MET A 232 -6.36 51.53 -27.04
N GLU A 233 -7.58 51.31 -26.55
CA GLU A 233 -8.16 52.09 -25.45
C GLU A 233 -7.65 51.64 -24.07
N ASP A 234 -7.24 50.38 -23.94
CA ASP A 234 -6.70 49.82 -22.69
C ASP A 234 -5.16 49.92 -22.71
N SER A 235 -4.50 49.96 -21.55
CA SER A 235 -3.04 49.73 -21.51
C SER A 235 -2.72 48.28 -21.88
N ARG A 236 -1.48 47.95 -22.25
CA ARG A 236 -1.14 46.53 -22.53
C ARG A 236 -1.24 45.67 -21.27
N VAL A 237 -1.03 46.26 -20.10
CA VAL A 237 -1.20 45.60 -18.79
C VAL A 237 -2.68 45.28 -18.56
N GLU A 238 -3.56 46.27 -18.74
CA GLU A 238 -5.00 46.10 -18.55
C GLU A 238 -5.61 45.08 -19.54
N GLU A 239 -5.20 45.11 -20.81
CA GLU A 239 -5.65 44.12 -21.79
C GLU A 239 -5.23 42.71 -21.36
N SER A 240 -3.97 42.53 -20.93
CA SER A 240 -3.45 41.22 -20.52
C SER A 240 -4.16 40.69 -19.27
N LEU A 241 -4.45 41.56 -18.30
CA LEU A 241 -5.24 41.22 -17.11
C LEU A 241 -6.65 40.75 -17.48
N LYS A 242 -7.33 41.48 -18.37
CA LYS A 242 -8.66 41.13 -18.87
C LYS A 242 -8.66 39.80 -19.63
N ASP A 243 -7.65 39.55 -20.45
CA ASP A 243 -7.55 38.33 -21.27
C ASP A 243 -7.26 37.08 -20.39
N ILE A 244 -6.43 37.23 -19.35
CA ILE A 244 -6.22 36.18 -18.35
C ILE A 244 -7.51 35.91 -17.56
N TYR A 245 -8.20 36.97 -17.12
CA TYR A 245 -9.44 36.84 -16.35
C TYR A 245 -10.54 36.12 -17.12
N GLU A 246 -10.73 36.44 -18.40
CA GLU A 246 -11.72 35.80 -19.26
C GLU A 246 -11.50 34.28 -19.38
N ARG A 247 -10.25 33.83 -19.37
CA ARG A 247 -9.90 32.40 -19.41
C ARG A 247 -10.06 31.70 -18.07
N LEU A 248 -9.77 32.40 -16.97
CA LEU A 248 -9.93 31.86 -15.61
C LEU A 248 -11.39 31.83 -15.16
N ARG A 249 -12.20 32.82 -15.56
CA ARG A 249 -13.62 32.98 -15.18
C ARG A 249 -14.47 33.33 -16.39
N PRO A 250 -14.83 32.34 -17.23
CA PRO A 250 -15.62 32.58 -18.42
C PRO A 250 -17.03 33.08 -18.06
N GLY A 251 -17.46 34.19 -18.65
CA GLY A 251 -18.81 34.74 -18.49
C GLY A 251 -19.01 35.73 -17.34
N GLU A 252 -17.99 35.95 -16.50
CA GLU A 252 -18.00 37.07 -15.54
C GLU A 252 -17.52 38.38 -16.23
N PRO A 253 -18.07 39.55 -15.85
CA PRO A 253 -17.61 40.82 -16.40
C PRO A 253 -16.13 41.06 -16.05
N LYS A 254 -15.31 41.35 -17.07
CA LYS A 254 -13.87 41.55 -16.94
C LYS A 254 -13.53 43.00 -16.60
N THR A 255 -13.07 43.25 -15.37
CA THR A 255 -12.48 44.53 -14.97
C THR A 255 -11.02 44.31 -14.55
N ALA A 256 -10.16 45.31 -14.80
CA ALA A 256 -8.74 45.24 -14.46
C ALA A 256 -8.52 44.97 -12.96
N ASP A 257 -9.26 45.66 -12.09
CA ASP A 257 -9.14 45.50 -10.64
C ASP A 257 -9.53 44.10 -10.15
N SER A 258 -10.59 43.51 -10.72
CA SER A 258 -11.02 42.14 -10.37
C SER A 258 -9.99 41.12 -10.84
N ALA A 259 -9.42 41.32 -12.02
CA ALA A 259 -8.36 40.49 -12.57
C ALA A 259 -7.08 40.53 -11.74
N ARG A 260 -6.66 41.74 -11.37
CA ARG A 260 -5.51 41.98 -10.50
C ARG A 260 -5.70 41.27 -9.16
N SER A 261 -6.82 41.55 -8.48
CA SER A 261 -7.14 40.96 -7.18
C SER A 261 -7.19 39.43 -7.23
N LEU A 262 -7.72 38.86 -8.32
CA LEU A 262 -7.78 37.40 -8.52
C LEU A 262 -6.38 36.80 -8.66
N LEU A 263 -5.49 37.40 -9.45
CA LEU A 263 -4.14 36.90 -9.66
C LEU A 263 -3.27 37.07 -8.41
N THR A 264 -3.38 38.21 -7.71
CA THR A 264 -2.73 38.41 -6.41
C THR A 264 -3.15 37.34 -5.41
N ALA A 265 -4.46 37.12 -5.25
CA ALA A 265 -4.97 36.10 -4.34
C ALA A 265 -4.63 34.66 -4.77
N ARG A 266 -4.39 34.41 -6.06
CA ARG A 266 -4.12 33.05 -6.57
C ARG A 266 -2.65 32.65 -6.45
N PHE A 267 -1.71 33.58 -6.58
CA PHE A 267 -0.28 33.28 -6.57
C PHE A 267 0.48 33.88 -5.39
N PHE A 268 0.14 35.10 -4.98
CA PHE A 268 0.94 35.88 -4.02
C PHE A 268 0.33 35.94 -2.61
N ASP A 269 -0.86 35.38 -2.40
CA ASP A 269 -1.47 35.22 -1.08
C ASP A 269 -0.99 33.91 -0.41
N PRO A 270 -0.22 33.97 0.70
CA PRO A 270 0.27 32.79 1.42
C PRO A 270 -0.84 31.84 1.90
N LYS A 271 -2.06 32.36 2.15
CA LYS A 271 -3.19 31.54 2.59
C LYS A 271 -3.74 30.64 1.48
N ARG A 272 -3.52 31.00 0.21
CA ARG A 272 -4.06 30.32 -0.97
C ARG A 272 -2.98 29.60 -1.79
N TYR A 273 -1.75 30.11 -1.79
CA TYR A 273 -0.62 29.53 -2.50
C TYR A 273 0.53 29.24 -1.54
N ASP A 274 0.98 27.99 -1.52
CA ASP A 274 2.02 27.49 -0.64
C ASP A 274 2.91 26.49 -1.40
N LEU A 275 4.22 26.69 -1.28
CA LEU A 275 5.30 25.84 -1.79
C LEU A 275 5.81 24.87 -0.73
N ALA A 276 5.47 25.10 0.55
CA ALA A 276 6.15 24.58 1.73
C ALA A 276 7.66 24.90 1.74
N ALA A 277 8.32 24.61 2.87
CA ALA A 277 9.77 24.82 2.99
C ALA A 277 10.56 24.00 1.94
N VAL A 278 10.07 22.79 1.61
CA VAL A 278 10.69 21.93 0.59
C VAL A 278 10.59 22.51 -0.82
N GLY A 279 9.45 23.09 -1.20
CA GLY A 279 9.29 23.69 -2.53
C GLY A 279 10.16 24.93 -2.68
N ARG A 280 10.21 25.80 -1.68
CA ARG A 280 11.11 26.95 -1.67
C ARG A 280 12.58 26.52 -1.77
N TYR A 281 13.00 25.51 -1.01
CA TYR A 281 14.34 24.93 -1.11
C TYR A 281 14.66 24.41 -2.53
N LYS A 282 13.73 23.65 -3.13
CA LYS A 282 13.89 23.09 -4.49
C LYS A 282 13.96 24.17 -5.57
N ILE A 283 13.09 25.18 -5.51
CA ILE A 283 13.08 26.30 -6.46
C ILE A 283 14.38 27.08 -6.37
N ASN A 284 14.81 27.43 -5.15
CA ASN A 284 16.08 28.12 -4.93
C ASN A 284 17.25 27.31 -5.49
N LYS A 285 17.33 26.01 -5.19
CA LYS A 285 18.42 25.15 -5.69
C LYS A 285 18.45 25.04 -7.22
N LYS A 286 17.28 24.93 -7.87
CA LYS A 286 17.16 24.80 -9.34
C LYS A 286 17.45 26.11 -10.08
N LEU A 287 17.01 27.24 -9.53
CA LEU A 287 17.16 28.56 -10.15
C LEU A 287 18.42 29.32 -9.69
N ASP A 288 19.21 28.75 -8.78
CA ASP A 288 20.50 29.31 -8.33
C ASP A 288 21.49 29.45 -9.50
N LEU A 289 22.08 30.63 -9.63
CA LEU A 289 23.13 30.89 -10.61
C LEU A 289 24.36 30.01 -10.40
N LYS A 290 24.63 29.57 -9.17
CA LYS A 290 25.74 28.65 -8.89
C LYS A 290 25.63 27.37 -9.74
N THR A 291 24.44 26.81 -9.87
CA THR A 291 24.21 25.58 -10.61
C THR A 291 24.13 25.86 -12.11
N ARG A 292 23.50 26.98 -12.49
CA ARG A 292 23.23 27.34 -13.90
C ARG A 292 24.44 27.83 -14.68
N LEU A 293 25.43 28.42 -14.00
CA LEU A 293 26.61 29.00 -14.64
C LEU A 293 27.76 28.00 -14.81
N LEU A 294 27.71 26.84 -14.16
CA LEU A 294 28.77 25.84 -14.26
C LEU A 294 28.95 25.37 -15.71
N ASN A 295 30.20 25.33 -16.18
CA ASN A 295 30.62 25.00 -17.54
C ASN A 295 30.16 25.98 -18.63
N THR A 296 29.65 27.16 -18.27
CA THR A 296 29.27 28.20 -19.25
C THR A 296 30.41 29.19 -19.50
N ARG A 297 30.39 29.87 -20.66
CA ARG A 297 31.35 30.92 -20.99
C ARG A 297 30.76 32.30 -20.69
N VAL A 298 31.39 33.05 -19.80
CA VAL A 298 30.87 34.37 -19.38
C VAL A 298 31.04 35.41 -20.48
N ALA A 299 30.01 36.21 -20.77
CA ALA A 299 30.03 37.26 -21.79
C ALA A 299 30.36 38.65 -21.24
N GLU A 300 30.54 38.76 -19.93
CA GLU A 300 30.92 39.98 -19.20
C GLU A 300 32.01 39.70 -18.15
N THR A 301 32.74 40.73 -17.74
CA THR A 301 33.71 40.61 -16.64
C THR A 301 32.98 40.71 -15.30
N LEU A 302 33.21 39.73 -14.42
CA LEU A 302 32.65 39.68 -13.07
C LEU A 302 33.69 40.19 -12.08
N ALA A 303 33.41 41.34 -11.45
CA ALA A 303 34.27 41.97 -10.47
C ALA A 303 33.48 42.26 -9.19
N ASP A 304 34.18 42.24 -8.06
CA ASP A 304 33.61 42.58 -6.75
C ASP A 304 33.11 44.05 -6.74
N PRO A 305 31.84 44.31 -6.40
CA PRO A 305 31.27 45.66 -6.33
C PRO A 305 32.01 46.60 -5.36
N GLU A 306 32.56 46.09 -4.26
CA GLU A 306 33.21 46.90 -3.22
C GLU A 306 34.68 47.16 -3.52
N THR A 307 35.41 46.13 -3.94
CA THR A 307 36.87 46.19 -4.10
C THR A 307 37.32 46.42 -5.54
N GLY A 308 36.46 46.16 -6.52
CA GLY A 308 36.79 46.20 -7.95
C GLY A 308 37.73 45.06 -8.40
N GLU A 309 38.00 44.08 -7.53
CA GLU A 309 38.82 42.92 -7.87
C GLU A 309 38.09 42.05 -8.92
N ILE A 310 38.79 41.70 -10.00
CA ILE A 310 38.25 40.84 -11.05
C ILE A 310 38.26 39.40 -10.55
N ILE A 311 37.07 38.82 -10.40
CA ILE A 311 36.88 37.43 -9.97
C ILE A 311 36.99 36.51 -11.19
N VAL A 312 36.35 36.87 -12.30
CA VAL A 312 36.33 36.13 -13.58
C VAL A 312 36.35 37.10 -14.76
N ASN A 313 37.17 36.84 -15.79
CA ASN A 313 37.23 37.69 -16.98
C ASN A 313 36.15 37.32 -18.00
N LYS A 314 35.77 38.30 -18.83
CA LYS A 314 34.96 38.05 -20.02
C LYS A 314 35.62 37.00 -20.91
N GLY A 315 34.87 35.96 -21.27
CA GLY A 315 35.30 34.87 -22.15
C GLY A 315 35.87 33.65 -21.42
N ASP A 316 36.07 33.73 -20.10
CA ASP A 316 36.50 32.60 -19.27
C ASP A 316 35.40 31.55 -19.19
N LEU A 317 35.83 30.28 -19.11
CA LEU A 317 34.95 29.14 -18.84
C LEU A 317 34.78 29.00 -17.33
N LEU A 318 33.55 28.93 -16.85
CA LEU A 318 33.24 28.74 -15.44
C LEU A 318 33.36 27.28 -15.04
N ASP A 319 34.59 26.81 -14.85
CA ASP A 319 34.88 25.48 -14.30
C ASP A 319 34.65 25.42 -12.77
N LYS A 320 34.83 24.23 -12.17
CA LYS A 320 34.63 24.03 -10.71
C LYS A 320 35.48 25.00 -9.86
N VAL A 321 36.69 25.33 -10.30
CA VAL A 321 37.62 26.20 -9.56
C VAL A 321 37.21 27.67 -9.65
N ALA A 322 36.81 28.13 -10.84
CA ALA A 322 36.25 29.47 -11.04
C ALA A 322 34.93 29.63 -10.27
N MET A 323 34.08 28.60 -10.28
CA MET A 323 32.81 28.60 -9.54
C MET A 323 33.00 28.59 -8.02
N GLU A 324 34.02 27.90 -7.49
CA GLU A 324 34.33 27.93 -6.06
C GLU A 324 34.73 29.33 -5.58
N LYS A 325 35.47 30.08 -6.42
CA LYS A 325 35.79 31.49 -6.16
C LYS A 325 34.57 32.41 -6.30
N LEU A 326 33.69 32.15 -7.26
CA LEU A 326 32.53 32.99 -7.55
C LEU A 326 31.34 32.75 -6.60
N ALA A 327 31.18 31.53 -6.08
CA ALA A 327 30.04 31.12 -5.25
C ALA A 327 29.80 31.98 -3.99
N PRO A 328 30.82 32.44 -3.24
CA PRO A 328 30.62 33.36 -2.11
C PRO A 328 30.04 34.71 -2.54
N TYR A 329 30.42 35.21 -3.72
CA TYR A 329 29.95 36.50 -4.25
C TYR A 329 28.52 36.41 -4.80
N LEU A 330 28.15 35.30 -5.44
CA LEU A 330 26.76 35.07 -5.91
C LEU A 330 25.74 35.08 -4.76
N LYS A 331 26.17 34.77 -3.54
CA LYS A 331 25.33 34.82 -2.34
C LYS A 331 25.19 36.20 -1.73
N ARG A 332 25.95 37.21 -2.17
CA ARG A 332 25.83 38.59 -1.66
C ARG A 332 24.65 39.30 -2.33
N ASP A 333 23.91 40.08 -1.55
CA ASP A 333 22.71 40.80 -2.01
C ASP A 333 23.02 42.01 -2.91
N ASP A 334 24.28 42.38 -3.08
CA ASP A 334 24.75 43.50 -3.92
C ASP A 334 25.35 43.06 -5.26
N PHE A 335 25.57 41.75 -5.46
CA PHE A 335 26.29 41.24 -6.60
C PHE A 335 25.38 40.99 -7.82
N LYS A 336 25.54 41.81 -8.87
CA LYS A 336 24.82 41.69 -10.16
C LYS A 336 23.29 41.67 -10.04
N MET A 337 22.79 42.38 -9.03
CA MET A 337 21.36 42.56 -8.79
C MET A 337 20.84 43.76 -9.60
N VAL A 338 19.77 43.56 -10.36
CA VAL A 338 19.09 44.58 -11.16
C VAL A 338 17.65 44.70 -10.69
N THR A 339 17.24 45.91 -10.33
CA THR A 339 15.89 46.20 -9.82
C THR A 339 15.00 46.73 -10.94
N PHE A 340 13.89 46.04 -11.20
CA PHE A 340 12.86 46.43 -12.16
C PHE A 340 11.64 46.98 -11.42
N HIS A 341 11.07 48.06 -11.96
CA HIS A 341 9.90 48.73 -11.39
C HIS A 341 8.67 48.37 -12.24
N PRO A 342 7.65 47.73 -11.65
CA PRO A 342 6.42 47.41 -12.36
C PRO A 342 5.51 48.65 -12.47
N SER A 343 4.59 48.63 -13.44
CA SER A 343 3.50 49.59 -13.56
C SER A 343 2.53 49.48 -12.38
N GLU A 344 1.96 50.60 -11.91
CA GLU A 344 0.97 50.64 -10.83
C GLU A 344 -0.32 49.85 -11.17
N GLU A 345 -0.58 49.65 -12.46
CA GLU A 345 -1.71 48.87 -13.00
C GLU A 345 -1.50 47.35 -12.91
N GLY A 346 -0.25 46.90 -12.70
CA GLY A 346 0.12 45.48 -12.67
C GLY A 346 -0.31 44.74 -11.40
N VAL A 347 -0.18 43.40 -11.42
CA VAL A 347 -0.37 42.54 -10.24
C VAL A 347 0.67 42.80 -9.16
N VAL A 348 1.90 43.09 -9.57
CA VAL A 348 3.00 43.41 -8.66
C VAL A 348 3.17 44.92 -8.67
N GLN A 349 3.15 45.53 -7.48
CA GLN A 349 3.35 46.98 -7.32
C GLN A 349 4.71 47.32 -6.70
N GLU A 350 5.33 46.35 -6.03
CA GLU A 350 6.64 46.51 -5.41
C GLU A 350 7.76 46.27 -6.43
N PRO A 351 8.87 47.02 -6.36
CA PRO A 351 10.05 46.76 -7.18
C PRO A 351 10.58 45.35 -6.95
N MET A 352 10.92 44.66 -8.04
CA MET A 352 11.46 43.32 -7.98
C MET A 352 12.94 43.34 -8.35
N THR A 353 13.74 42.56 -7.62
CA THR A 353 15.17 42.45 -7.89
C THR A 353 15.47 41.08 -8.50
N LEU A 354 16.24 41.08 -9.60
CA LEU A 354 16.71 39.88 -10.27
C LEU A 354 18.24 39.85 -10.28
N GLN A 355 18.83 38.68 -10.10
CA GLN A 355 20.27 38.50 -10.29
C GLN A 355 20.54 38.11 -11.73
N ILE A 356 21.27 38.93 -12.51
CA ILE A 356 21.45 38.70 -13.95
C ILE A 356 22.93 38.63 -14.30
N ILE A 357 23.34 37.53 -14.94
CA ILE A 357 24.69 37.36 -15.50
C ILE A 357 24.58 37.02 -16.98
N LYS A 358 25.42 37.66 -17.80
CA LYS A 358 25.44 37.45 -19.25
C LYS A 358 26.44 36.36 -19.64
N VAL A 359 25.99 35.41 -20.46
CA VAL A 359 26.80 34.29 -20.98
C VAL A 359 26.65 34.18 -22.50
N TYR A 360 27.56 33.46 -23.13
CA TYR A 360 27.42 33.08 -24.53
C TYR A 360 26.53 31.84 -24.67
N SER A 361 25.68 31.81 -25.70
CA SER A 361 24.88 30.63 -26.03
C SER A 361 25.78 29.46 -26.48
N GLU A 362 25.37 28.22 -26.19
CA GLU A 362 26.08 27.03 -26.68
C GLU A 362 25.75 26.72 -28.15
N THR A 363 24.54 27.06 -28.59
CA THR A 363 24.09 26.86 -29.98
C THR A 363 24.66 27.92 -30.92
N ASP A 364 24.72 29.18 -30.46
CA ASP A 364 25.28 30.31 -31.20
C ASP A 364 26.30 31.08 -30.34
N PRO A 365 27.61 30.81 -30.49
CA PRO A 365 28.66 31.45 -29.71
C PRO A 365 28.78 32.97 -29.89
N GLU A 366 28.15 33.58 -30.90
CA GLU A 366 28.11 35.04 -31.06
C GLU A 366 26.94 35.69 -30.30
N ARG A 367 25.91 34.91 -29.96
CA ARG A 367 24.72 35.37 -29.24
C ARG A 367 25.01 35.45 -27.73
N VAL A 368 24.76 36.62 -27.15
CA VAL A 368 24.84 36.85 -25.70
C VAL A 368 23.44 36.71 -25.12
N ILE A 369 23.28 35.84 -24.12
CA ILE A 369 22.00 35.63 -23.44
C ILE A 369 22.11 35.93 -21.94
N ASN A 370 20.98 36.20 -21.33
CA ASN A 370 20.87 36.45 -19.90
C ASN A 370 20.62 35.13 -19.14
N VAL A 371 21.31 34.92 -18.03
CA VAL A 371 21.00 33.88 -17.04
C VAL A 371 20.51 34.56 -15.78
N ILE A 372 19.28 34.26 -15.38
CA ILE A 372 18.60 34.93 -14.26
C ILE A 372 18.53 34.02 -13.04
N GLY A 373 19.04 34.47 -11.90
CA GLY A 373 18.82 33.88 -10.59
C GLY A 373 17.60 34.48 -9.88
N ASN A 374 16.96 33.71 -9.01
CA ASN A 374 15.80 34.20 -8.25
C ASN A 374 16.16 35.11 -7.05
N GLY A 375 17.42 35.55 -6.91
CA GLY A 375 17.81 36.60 -5.97
C GLY A 375 17.88 36.19 -4.50
N ASN A 376 18.30 34.94 -4.21
CA ASN A 376 18.55 34.45 -2.84
C ASN A 376 17.38 34.58 -1.85
N VAL A 377 16.15 34.30 -2.29
CA VAL A 377 14.94 34.38 -1.45
C VAL A 377 15.05 33.50 -0.18
N PRO A 378 14.78 34.03 1.03
CA PRO A 378 14.84 33.24 2.28
C PRO A 378 13.88 32.04 2.28
N LEU A 379 14.24 30.98 3.02
CA LEU A 379 13.40 29.77 3.16
C LEU A 379 12.07 30.01 3.89
N GLU A 380 11.95 31.11 4.64
CA GLU A 380 10.74 31.52 5.35
C GLU A 380 9.62 31.95 4.38
N TYR A 381 9.98 32.39 3.16
CA TYR A 381 9.01 32.76 2.13
C TYR A 381 8.44 31.51 1.46
N LYS A 382 7.27 31.06 1.95
CA LYS A 382 6.60 29.83 1.50
C LYS A 382 5.67 29.99 0.29
N HIS A 383 5.49 31.18 -0.29
CA HIS A 383 4.69 31.39 -1.51
C HIS A 383 5.58 31.79 -2.69
N ILE A 384 5.09 31.68 -3.93
CA ILE A 384 5.87 32.02 -5.14
C ILE A 384 6.09 33.53 -5.23
N THR A 385 7.28 33.96 -5.69
CA THR A 385 7.60 35.36 -5.93
C THR A 385 7.62 35.67 -7.43
N PRO A 386 7.43 36.93 -7.84
CA PRO A 386 7.57 37.33 -9.25
C PRO A 386 8.97 37.00 -9.81
N ALA A 387 10.00 37.05 -8.98
CA ALA A 387 11.38 36.69 -9.34
C ALA A 387 11.51 35.21 -9.71
N ASP A 388 10.84 34.32 -8.97
CA ASP A 388 10.82 32.88 -9.29
C ASP A 388 10.18 32.62 -10.66
N ILE A 389 9.08 33.30 -10.97
CA ILE A 389 8.36 33.17 -12.24
C ILE A 389 9.29 33.58 -13.40
N LEU A 390 9.90 34.76 -13.34
CA LEU A 390 10.79 35.23 -14.40
C LEU A 390 12.07 34.41 -14.53
N ALA A 391 12.68 33.99 -13.42
CA ALA A 391 13.84 33.12 -13.45
C ALA A 391 13.52 31.75 -14.07
N SER A 392 12.31 31.20 -13.80
CA SER A 392 11.85 29.95 -14.43
C SER A 392 11.54 30.10 -15.92
N MET A 393 10.95 31.23 -16.35
CA MET A 393 10.74 31.56 -17.77
C MET A 393 12.07 31.73 -18.50
N ASN A 394 13.06 32.39 -17.88
CA ASN A 394 14.39 32.53 -18.44
C ASN A 394 15.10 31.17 -18.57
N TYR A 395 14.98 30.29 -17.58
CA TYR A 395 15.52 28.93 -17.69
C TYR A 395 14.88 28.16 -18.85
N PHE A 396 13.56 28.28 -19.02
CA PHE A 396 12.84 27.68 -20.14
C PHE A 396 13.35 28.16 -21.51
N PHE A 397 13.64 29.45 -21.67
CA PHE A 397 14.26 29.97 -22.89
C PHE A 397 15.72 29.53 -23.06
N ASN A 398 16.51 29.49 -21.98
CA ASN A 398 17.91 29.07 -22.03
C ASN A 398 18.08 27.60 -22.43
N LEU A 399 17.13 26.72 -22.08
CA LEU A 399 17.13 25.33 -22.55
C LEU A 399 17.11 25.22 -24.08
N GLN A 400 16.42 26.13 -24.77
CA GLN A 400 16.38 26.16 -26.23
C GLN A 400 17.71 26.60 -26.85
N GLU A 401 18.56 27.27 -26.06
CA GLU A 401 19.90 27.74 -26.42
C GLU A 401 21.00 26.75 -25.94
N GLY A 402 20.61 25.55 -25.51
CA GLY A 402 21.52 24.50 -25.03
C GLY A 402 22.00 24.69 -23.58
N LEU A 403 21.48 25.68 -22.85
CA LEU A 403 21.95 26.03 -21.51
C LEU A 403 21.00 25.56 -20.42
N GLY A 404 21.37 24.47 -19.76
CA GLY A 404 20.66 23.86 -18.63
C GLY A 404 20.40 22.37 -18.85
N SER A 405 19.73 21.75 -17.88
CA SER A 405 19.29 20.34 -17.97
C SER A 405 17.79 20.18 -17.75
N VAL A 406 17.22 19.18 -18.42
CA VAL A 406 15.87 18.65 -18.14
C VAL A 406 15.87 17.84 -16.84
N ASP A 407 14.68 17.66 -16.26
CA ASP A 407 14.49 16.95 -14.99
C ASP A 407 13.86 15.58 -15.22
N ASP A 408 14.44 14.56 -14.59
CA ASP A 408 13.82 13.25 -14.50
C ASP A 408 12.81 13.22 -13.35
N ILE A 409 11.55 12.96 -13.69
CA ILE A 409 10.42 12.97 -12.75
C ILE A 409 10.49 11.77 -11.77
N ASP A 410 11.18 10.70 -12.15
CA ASP A 410 11.24 9.44 -11.40
C ASP A 410 12.47 9.37 -10.48
N HIS A 411 13.45 10.22 -10.71
CA HIS A 411 14.59 10.45 -9.82
C HIS A 411 14.15 10.77 -8.38
N LEU A 412 14.73 10.11 -7.37
CA LEU A 412 14.34 10.28 -5.96
C LEU A 412 14.70 11.66 -5.35
N GLY A 413 15.49 12.48 -6.04
CA GLY A 413 15.65 13.90 -5.72
C GLY A 413 14.45 14.76 -6.12
N ASN A 414 13.55 14.24 -6.96
CA ASN A 414 12.32 14.89 -7.46
C ASN A 414 11.04 14.27 -6.90
N ARG A 415 11.16 13.09 -6.26
CA ARG A 415 10.09 12.44 -5.50
C ARG A 415 10.40 12.51 -4.01
N ARG A 416 9.39 12.77 -3.20
CA ARG A 416 9.51 12.87 -1.74
C ARG A 416 8.47 12.02 -1.04
N ILE A 417 8.79 11.61 0.17
CA ILE A 417 7.92 10.89 1.07
C ILE A 417 7.15 11.90 1.91
N ARG A 418 5.82 11.77 1.91
CA ARG A 418 4.93 12.34 2.91
C ARG A 418 4.65 11.28 3.96
N SER A 419 5.28 11.45 5.11
CA SER A 419 5.10 10.58 6.28
C SER A 419 3.81 10.91 7.03
N VAL A 420 3.45 10.09 8.02
CA VAL A 420 2.20 10.19 8.79
C VAL A 420 1.95 11.59 9.37
N GLY A 421 2.98 12.25 9.89
CA GLY A 421 2.85 13.58 10.49
C GLY A 421 2.37 14.64 9.49
N GLU A 422 2.97 14.69 8.30
CA GLU A 422 2.57 15.64 7.25
C GLU A 422 1.18 15.31 6.69
N LEU A 423 0.84 14.02 6.55
CA LEU A 423 -0.49 13.59 6.10
C LEU A 423 -1.57 14.05 7.10
N LEU A 424 -1.33 13.89 8.40
CA LEU A 424 -2.22 14.37 9.45
C LEU A 424 -2.30 15.89 9.49
N GLN A 425 -1.16 16.59 9.35
CA GLN A 425 -1.11 18.04 9.25
C GLN A 425 -2.01 18.54 8.11
N ASN A 426 -1.91 17.95 6.92
CA ASN A 426 -2.74 18.34 5.78
C ASN A 426 -4.23 18.14 6.04
N GLN A 427 -4.64 17.03 6.66
CA GLN A 427 -6.06 16.79 6.97
C GLN A 427 -6.59 17.71 8.06
N PHE A 428 -5.80 17.92 9.11
CA PHE A 428 -6.18 18.82 10.20
C PHE A 428 -6.31 20.26 9.69
N ARG A 429 -5.40 20.71 8.83
CA ARG A 429 -5.45 22.02 8.15
C ARG A 429 -6.75 22.21 7.37
N ILE A 430 -7.18 21.21 6.58
CA ILE A 430 -8.47 21.26 5.85
C ILE A 430 -9.64 21.45 6.82
N GLY A 431 -9.62 20.73 7.95
CA GLY A 431 -10.60 20.88 9.03
C GLY A 431 -10.61 22.29 9.62
N LEU A 432 -9.44 22.83 9.93
CA LEU A 432 -9.28 24.19 10.48
C LEU A 432 -9.69 25.28 9.48
N THR A 433 -9.39 25.17 8.19
CA THR A 433 -9.83 26.15 7.17
C THR A 433 -11.36 26.18 7.05
N ARG A 434 -12.04 25.02 7.17
CA ARG A 434 -13.51 24.97 7.23
C ARG A 434 -14.04 25.64 8.50
N MET A 435 -13.36 25.44 9.62
CA MET A 435 -13.69 26.09 10.90
C MET A 435 -13.48 27.61 10.82
N GLU A 436 -12.39 28.10 10.22
CA GLU A 436 -12.09 29.53 10.05
C GLU A 436 -13.25 30.27 9.41
N ARG A 437 -13.82 29.70 8.34
CA ARG A 437 -14.98 30.26 7.66
C ARG A 437 -16.20 30.41 8.59
N VAL A 438 -16.46 29.40 9.42
CA VAL A 438 -17.57 29.41 10.40
C VAL A 438 -17.31 30.45 11.50
N VAL A 439 -16.06 30.58 11.97
CA VAL A 439 -15.68 31.58 12.97
C VAL A 439 -15.91 32.98 12.42
N ARG A 440 -15.45 33.27 11.19
CA ARG A 440 -15.61 34.58 10.55
C ARG A 440 -17.10 34.94 10.34
N GLU A 441 -17.91 33.96 9.95
CA GLU A 441 -19.36 34.15 9.82
C GLU A 441 -20.01 34.45 11.19
N ARG A 442 -19.66 33.69 12.24
CA ARG A 442 -20.20 33.91 13.58
C ARG A 442 -19.77 35.23 14.21
N MET A 443 -18.54 35.70 13.96
CA MET A 443 -18.08 37.02 14.40
C MET A 443 -18.95 38.15 13.86
N SER A 444 -19.49 38.01 12.65
CA SER A 444 -20.38 39.01 12.05
C SER A 444 -21.83 38.97 12.56
N ILE A 445 -22.25 37.83 13.13
CA ILE A 445 -23.63 37.60 13.58
C ILE A 445 -23.79 37.85 15.08
N GLN A 446 -22.76 37.52 15.88
CA GLN A 446 -22.84 37.61 17.34
C GLN A 446 -22.58 39.03 17.85
N ASP A 447 -23.13 39.33 19.03
CA ASP A 447 -22.95 40.62 19.69
C ASP A 447 -21.52 40.76 20.24
N ILE A 448 -20.83 41.80 19.80
CA ILE A 448 -19.44 42.15 20.09
C ILE A 448 -19.15 42.22 21.60
N ALA A 449 -20.13 42.59 22.43
CA ALA A 449 -19.94 42.71 23.88
C ALA A 449 -19.90 41.37 24.63
N THR A 450 -20.65 40.37 24.15
CA THR A 450 -20.87 39.10 24.89
C THR A 450 -20.08 37.92 24.34
N VAL A 451 -19.51 38.07 23.14
CA VAL A 451 -18.80 37.00 22.45
C VAL A 451 -17.62 36.46 23.27
N THR A 452 -17.48 35.14 23.23
CA THR A 452 -16.40 34.36 23.84
C THR A 452 -15.79 33.42 22.79
N PRO A 453 -14.52 33.00 22.94
CA PRO A 453 -13.91 32.03 22.02
C PRO A 453 -14.75 30.76 21.85
N GLN A 454 -15.30 30.21 22.93
CA GLN A 454 -16.10 28.98 22.89
C GLN A 454 -17.40 29.12 22.06
N GLN A 455 -18.02 30.30 22.03
CA GLN A 455 -19.23 30.55 21.22
C GLN A 455 -18.91 30.66 19.72
N LEU A 456 -17.69 31.09 19.37
CA LEU A 456 -17.25 31.25 17.99
C LEU A 456 -16.79 29.91 17.38
N ILE A 457 -16.13 29.07 18.17
CA ILE A 457 -15.55 27.82 17.69
C ILE A 457 -16.61 26.74 17.43
N ASN A 458 -16.47 26.06 16.29
CA ASN A 458 -17.20 24.83 15.98
C ASN A 458 -16.21 23.76 15.54
N ILE A 459 -16.00 22.76 16.39
CA ILE A 459 -14.97 21.72 16.19
C ILE A 459 -15.41 20.61 15.23
N ARG A 460 -16.70 20.53 14.87
CA ARG A 460 -17.24 19.43 14.03
C ARG A 460 -16.48 19.24 12.71
N PRO A 461 -16.11 20.28 11.94
CA PRO A 461 -15.35 20.10 10.71
C PRO A 461 -13.95 19.52 10.94
N VAL A 462 -13.30 19.85 12.06
CA VAL A 462 -11.97 19.36 12.43
C VAL A 462 -12.03 17.87 12.78
N VAL A 463 -12.91 17.51 13.72
CA VAL A 463 -13.10 16.12 14.16
C VAL A 463 -13.55 15.22 13.00
N ALA A 464 -14.45 15.71 12.15
CA ALA A 464 -14.91 14.96 10.98
C ALA A 464 -13.78 14.65 10.00
N SER A 465 -12.88 15.62 9.73
CA SER A 465 -11.75 15.43 8.81
C SER A 465 -10.77 14.37 9.30
N ILE A 466 -10.46 14.38 10.61
CA ILE A 466 -9.58 13.39 11.23
C ILE A 466 -10.23 12.00 11.20
N LYS A 467 -11.51 11.92 11.57
CA LYS A 467 -12.27 10.66 11.56
C LYS A 467 -12.38 10.05 10.16
N GLU A 468 -12.60 10.88 9.14
CA GLU A 468 -12.64 10.47 7.73
C GLU A 468 -11.26 9.94 7.27
N PHE A 469 -10.17 10.60 7.66
CA PHE A 469 -8.81 10.16 7.34
C PHE A 469 -8.51 8.78 7.95
N PHE A 470 -8.66 8.60 9.26
CA PHE A 470 -8.37 7.32 9.89
C PHE A 470 -9.34 6.21 9.48
N GLY A 471 -10.62 6.54 9.26
CA GLY A 471 -11.66 5.56 8.96
C GLY A 471 -11.69 5.08 7.51
N SER A 472 -11.47 5.98 6.54
CA SER A 472 -11.74 5.74 5.11
C SER A 472 -10.59 6.09 4.15
N SER A 473 -9.48 6.65 4.62
CA SER A 473 -8.34 6.94 3.75
C SER A 473 -7.71 5.65 3.20
N GLN A 474 -7.31 5.68 1.92
CA GLN A 474 -6.52 4.61 1.29
C GLN A 474 -5.15 4.41 1.97
N LEU A 475 -4.61 5.45 2.62
CA LEU A 475 -3.33 5.41 3.33
C LEU A 475 -3.48 4.90 4.77
N SER A 476 -4.70 4.92 5.34
CA SER A 476 -5.01 4.33 6.65
C SER A 476 -5.43 2.87 6.47
N GLN A 477 -4.44 1.99 6.50
CA GLN A 477 -4.64 0.57 6.19
C GLN A 477 -4.80 -0.24 7.47
N PHE A 478 -5.61 -1.30 7.40
CA PHE A 478 -5.60 -2.33 8.44
C PHE A 478 -4.22 -2.96 8.50
N MET A 479 -3.67 -3.06 9.70
CA MET A 479 -2.33 -3.58 9.89
C MET A 479 -2.26 -5.05 9.48
N ASP A 480 -1.19 -5.43 8.79
CA ASP A 480 -0.93 -6.82 8.38
C ASP A 480 -0.24 -7.56 9.53
N GLN A 481 -1.06 -8.12 10.40
CA GLN A 481 -0.65 -8.83 11.61
C GLN A 481 -0.68 -10.34 11.41
N THR A 482 -0.10 -10.80 10.29
CA THR A 482 0.08 -12.23 10.04
C THR A 482 1.24 -12.77 10.88
N ASN A 483 2.35 -12.03 10.91
CA ASN A 483 3.55 -12.29 11.72
C ASN A 483 4.35 -10.99 11.90
N PRO A 484 5.37 -10.95 12.79
CA PRO A 484 6.12 -9.73 13.09
C PRO A 484 6.83 -9.09 11.88
N LEU A 485 7.27 -9.90 10.91
CA LEU A 485 7.91 -9.39 9.70
C LEU A 485 6.91 -8.72 8.75
N GLY A 486 5.69 -9.24 8.67
CA GLY A 486 4.57 -8.61 7.97
C GLY A 486 4.26 -7.23 8.54
N GLU A 487 4.21 -7.12 9.86
CA GLU A 487 3.99 -5.86 10.57
C GLU A 487 5.07 -4.82 10.26
N LEU A 488 6.34 -5.21 10.47
CA LEU A 488 7.49 -4.34 10.29
C LEU A 488 7.58 -3.83 8.85
N THR A 489 7.36 -4.71 7.88
CA THR A 489 7.34 -4.34 6.46
C THR A 489 6.21 -3.35 6.16
N HIS A 490 5.02 -3.55 6.73
CA HIS A 490 3.88 -2.67 6.50
C HIS A 490 4.14 -1.25 7.04
N LYS A 491 4.80 -1.13 8.21
CA LYS A 491 5.20 0.16 8.81
C LYS A 491 6.22 0.92 7.95
N ARG A 492 7.06 0.21 7.18
CA ARG A 492 8.11 0.74 6.28
C ARG A 492 7.71 0.82 4.81
N ARG A 493 6.44 0.60 4.49
CA ARG A 493 5.92 0.61 3.13
C ARG A 493 5.79 2.03 2.59
N LEU A 494 6.13 2.20 1.31
CA LEU A 494 5.98 3.41 0.53
C LEU A 494 4.93 3.17 -0.57
N SER A 495 3.89 4.00 -0.60
CA SER A 495 2.85 3.92 -1.63
C SER A 495 2.86 5.14 -2.54
N ALA A 496 2.94 4.94 -3.86
CA ALA A 496 2.73 6.00 -4.84
C ALA A 496 1.24 6.32 -5.09
N LEU A 497 0.34 5.56 -4.46
CA LEU A 497 -1.12 5.68 -4.60
C LEU A 497 -1.71 6.62 -3.55
N GLY A 498 -2.96 7.03 -3.75
CA GLY A 498 -3.73 7.82 -2.79
C GLY A 498 -3.89 9.30 -3.17
N PRO A 499 -4.54 10.10 -2.34
CA PRO A 499 -4.82 11.51 -2.63
C PRO A 499 -3.53 12.31 -2.90
N GLY A 500 -3.49 13.04 -4.01
CA GLY A 500 -2.28 13.79 -4.43
C GLY A 500 -1.16 12.93 -5.05
N GLY A 501 -1.30 11.61 -5.03
CA GLY A 501 -0.42 10.67 -5.74
C GLY A 501 -1.02 10.23 -7.08
N LEU A 502 -0.64 9.03 -7.52
CA LEU A 502 -1.11 8.43 -8.77
C LEU A 502 -2.35 7.55 -8.54
N THR A 503 -3.18 7.42 -9.57
CA THR A 503 -4.17 6.35 -9.64
C THR A 503 -3.59 5.16 -10.41
N ARG A 504 -4.08 3.96 -10.12
CA ARG A 504 -3.58 2.72 -10.73
C ARG A 504 -3.62 2.75 -12.25
N ASP A 505 -4.68 3.33 -12.83
CA ASP A 505 -4.92 3.34 -14.27
C ASP A 505 -4.12 4.45 -14.99
N ARG A 506 -3.64 5.47 -14.26
CA ARG A 506 -2.79 6.53 -14.81
C ARG A 506 -1.29 6.25 -14.66
N ALA A 507 -0.92 5.24 -13.87
CA ALA A 507 0.47 4.88 -13.65
C ALA A 507 1.00 4.07 -14.84
N GLY A 508 1.88 4.72 -15.63
CA GLY A 508 2.57 4.10 -16.75
C GLY A 508 3.64 3.08 -16.34
N TYR A 509 4.37 2.58 -17.35
CA TYR A 509 5.46 1.61 -17.14
C TYR A 509 6.65 2.23 -16.41
N GLU A 510 7.10 3.42 -16.82
CA GLU A 510 8.30 4.11 -16.29
C GLU A 510 8.26 4.26 -14.76
N VAL A 511 7.11 4.67 -14.23
CA VAL A 511 6.92 4.85 -12.79
C VAL A 511 7.01 3.54 -11.98
N ARG A 512 6.77 2.40 -12.62
CA ARG A 512 6.81 1.07 -11.99
C ARG A 512 8.19 0.44 -12.07
N ASP A 513 9.07 0.96 -12.92
CA ASP A 513 10.40 0.42 -13.14
C ASP A 513 11.36 0.81 -12.00
N VAL A 514 12.50 0.13 -11.93
CA VAL A 514 13.55 0.42 -10.95
C VAL A 514 14.48 1.49 -11.51
N HIS A 515 14.51 2.64 -10.84
CA HIS A 515 15.42 3.74 -11.18
C HIS A 515 16.77 3.59 -10.45
N TYR A 516 17.88 4.04 -11.04
CA TYR A 516 19.22 3.88 -10.45
C TYR A 516 19.36 4.55 -9.06
N THR A 517 18.63 5.64 -8.83
CA THR A 517 18.60 6.33 -7.52
C THR A 517 17.93 5.54 -6.41
N HIS A 518 17.22 4.45 -6.73
CA HIS A 518 16.61 3.58 -5.71
C HIS A 518 17.68 2.88 -4.86
N TYR A 519 18.91 2.76 -5.37
CA TYR A 519 20.03 2.15 -4.67
C TYR A 519 20.21 2.74 -3.27
N GLY A 520 20.22 1.88 -2.25
CA GLY A 520 20.36 2.28 -0.85
C GLY A 520 19.15 2.99 -0.22
N ARG A 521 18.08 3.26 -0.98
CA ARG A 521 16.91 4.07 -0.58
C ARG A 521 15.62 3.27 -0.60
N MET A 522 15.30 2.66 -1.73
CA MET A 522 14.13 1.78 -1.90
C MET A 522 14.57 0.42 -2.41
N CYS A 523 13.98 -0.64 -1.88
CA CYS A 523 14.36 -1.98 -2.27
C CYS A 523 13.89 -2.28 -3.72
N PRO A 524 14.78 -2.77 -4.59
CA PRO A 524 14.42 -3.12 -5.96
C PRO A 524 13.73 -4.49 -6.10
N ILE A 525 13.72 -5.30 -5.03
CA ILE A 525 13.19 -6.68 -5.03
C ILE A 525 11.79 -6.74 -4.42
N GLU A 526 11.57 -6.05 -3.30
CA GLU A 526 10.33 -6.19 -2.54
C GLU A 526 9.20 -5.29 -3.08
N THR A 527 8.39 -5.87 -3.96
CA THR A 527 7.14 -5.27 -4.48
C THR A 527 6.06 -6.36 -4.63
N PRO A 528 4.76 -6.03 -4.54
CA PRO A 528 3.69 -6.96 -4.90
C PRO A 528 3.79 -7.40 -6.38
N GLU A 529 3.47 -8.67 -6.67
CA GLU A 529 3.45 -9.24 -8.04
C GLU A 529 2.20 -8.85 -8.84
N GLY A 530 1.18 -8.31 -8.17
CA GLY A 530 -0.11 -8.01 -8.77
C GLY A 530 -0.15 -6.67 -9.53
N PRO A 531 -1.35 -6.08 -9.71
CA PRO A 531 -1.51 -4.85 -10.50
C PRO A 531 -0.86 -3.61 -9.86
N ASN A 532 -0.35 -3.74 -8.63
CA ASN A 532 0.34 -2.70 -7.88
C ASN A 532 1.88 -2.82 -7.93
N ILE A 533 2.42 -3.69 -8.80
CA ILE A 533 3.87 -3.83 -9.00
C ILE A 533 4.54 -2.46 -9.28
N GLY A 534 5.62 -2.17 -8.55
CA GLY A 534 6.39 -0.92 -8.64
C GLY A 534 5.72 0.31 -7.99
N LEU A 535 4.42 0.25 -7.66
CA LEU A 535 3.68 1.34 -7.03
C LEU A 535 3.66 1.25 -5.50
N ILE A 536 3.99 0.08 -4.97
CA ILE A 536 4.14 -0.19 -3.55
C ILE A 536 5.53 -0.78 -3.35
N ASN A 537 6.41 -0.02 -2.72
CA ASN A 537 7.80 -0.40 -2.48
C ASN A 537 8.09 -0.39 -0.98
N SER A 538 9.20 -1.00 -0.58
CA SER A 538 9.70 -0.98 0.80
C SER A 538 10.96 -0.15 0.93
N LEU A 539 11.11 0.53 2.06
CA LEU A 539 12.32 1.27 2.40
C LEU A 539 13.51 0.32 2.65
N SER A 540 14.70 0.65 2.14
CA SER A 540 15.92 -0.13 2.38
C SER A 540 16.34 -0.15 3.85
N THR A 541 17.24 -1.05 4.24
CA THR A 541 17.64 -1.28 5.65
C THR A 541 18.21 -0.04 6.35
N TYR A 542 19.14 0.68 5.71
CA TYR A 542 19.82 1.87 6.29
C TYR A 542 19.23 3.22 5.87
N ALA A 543 18.19 3.20 5.03
CA ALA A 543 17.60 4.40 4.49
C ALA A 543 16.86 5.20 5.57
N ARG A 544 17.03 6.53 5.51
CA ARG A 544 16.38 7.50 6.41
C ARG A 544 15.61 8.54 5.61
N VAL A 545 14.65 9.20 6.24
CA VAL A 545 13.90 10.30 5.63
C VAL A 545 14.29 11.61 6.32
N ASN A 546 14.74 12.58 5.55
CA ASN A 546 15.13 13.88 6.08
C ASN A 546 13.91 14.78 6.32
N LYS A 547 14.15 15.96 6.91
CA LYS A 547 13.11 16.95 7.22
C LYS A 547 12.30 17.45 6.02
N TYR A 548 12.83 17.32 4.80
CA TYR A 548 12.14 17.72 3.57
C TYR A 548 11.35 16.57 2.92
N GLY A 549 11.51 15.35 3.44
CA GLY A 549 10.88 14.14 2.91
C GLY A 549 11.71 13.41 1.85
N PHE A 550 12.97 13.77 1.61
CA PHE A 550 13.84 13.02 0.72
C PHE A 550 14.48 11.84 1.44
N VAL A 551 14.69 10.74 0.71
CA VAL A 551 15.34 9.54 1.25
C VAL A 551 16.85 9.70 1.16
N GLU A 552 17.52 9.54 2.30
CA GLU A 552 18.96 9.59 2.44
C GLU A 552 19.50 8.18 2.71
N THR A 553 20.72 7.94 2.25
CA THR A 553 21.44 6.69 2.50
C THR A 553 22.86 7.02 2.98
N PRO A 554 23.43 6.24 3.93
CA PRO A 554 24.73 6.53 4.50
C PRO A 554 25.88 6.05 3.62
N TYR A 555 26.93 6.86 3.52
CA TYR A 555 28.18 6.53 2.83
C TYR A 555 29.40 6.85 3.70
N ARG A 556 30.45 6.04 3.58
CA ARG A 556 31.77 6.30 4.18
C ARG A 556 32.54 7.26 3.31
N ARG A 557 33.06 8.34 3.89
CA ARG A 557 33.83 9.34 3.15
C ARG A 557 35.24 8.82 2.82
N VAL A 558 35.66 8.97 1.58
CA VAL A 558 37.05 8.78 1.16
C VAL A 558 37.76 10.13 1.23
N SER A 559 38.94 10.16 1.85
CA SER A 559 39.74 11.39 1.94
C SER A 559 40.29 11.75 0.56
N TRP A 560 40.04 12.97 0.08
CA TRP A 560 40.57 13.45 -1.20
C TRP A 560 42.09 13.64 -1.21
N ASP A 561 42.72 13.84 -0.05
CA ASP A 561 44.18 14.03 0.04
C ASP A 561 44.94 12.69 0.14
N THR A 562 44.37 11.72 0.87
CA THR A 562 45.05 10.46 1.18
C THR A 562 44.50 9.26 0.42
N HIS A 563 43.34 9.41 -0.23
CA HIS A 563 42.59 8.37 -0.92
C HIS A 563 42.28 7.14 -0.04
N LYS A 564 42.21 7.36 1.28
CA LYS A 564 41.84 6.34 2.27
C LYS A 564 40.39 6.50 2.69
N VAL A 565 39.72 5.37 2.89
CA VAL A 565 38.36 5.31 3.42
C VAL A 565 38.38 5.64 4.91
N THR A 566 37.59 6.62 5.32
CA THR A 566 37.49 7.06 6.71
C THR A 566 36.29 6.43 7.43
N ASP A 567 36.25 6.56 8.75
CA ASP A 567 35.10 6.16 9.57
C ASP A 567 34.00 7.25 9.63
N LYS A 568 34.21 8.38 8.94
CA LYS A 568 33.19 9.42 8.86
C LYS A 568 32.09 8.98 7.90
N ILE A 569 30.86 8.95 8.41
CA ILE A 569 29.66 8.60 7.64
C ILE A 569 28.89 9.89 7.35
N ASP A 570 28.62 10.13 6.08
CA ASP A 570 27.77 11.22 5.61
C ASP A 570 26.51 10.62 4.96
N TYR A 571 25.32 11.12 5.33
CA TYR A 571 24.04 10.72 4.74
C TYR A 571 23.78 11.60 3.52
N LEU A 572 23.60 10.99 2.34
CA LEU A 572 23.43 11.72 1.08
C LEU A 572 22.05 11.48 0.47
N THR A 573 21.42 12.56 -0.01
CA THR A 573 20.22 12.49 -0.86
C THR A 573 20.59 12.06 -2.29
N ALA A 574 19.61 11.64 -3.09
CA ALA A 574 19.87 11.17 -4.46
C ALA A 574 20.53 12.24 -5.34
N ASP A 575 20.10 13.49 -5.23
CA ASP A 575 20.64 14.62 -5.98
C ASP A 575 22.04 15.06 -5.52
N GLU A 576 22.44 14.73 -4.30
CA GLU A 576 23.79 14.96 -3.81
C GLU A 576 24.75 13.85 -4.26
N GLU A 577 24.31 12.58 -4.18
CA GLU A 577 25.06 11.40 -4.64
C GLU A 577 25.51 11.52 -6.10
N ASP A 578 24.65 12.04 -6.98
CA ASP A 578 24.92 12.23 -8.42
C ASP A 578 26.18 13.05 -8.75
N ASN A 579 26.71 13.81 -7.79
CA ASN A 579 27.91 14.63 -7.99
C ASN A 579 29.21 13.89 -7.63
N TYR A 580 29.10 12.69 -7.07
CA TYR A 580 30.21 11.93 -6.49
C TYR A 580 30.36 10.56 -7.16
N VAL A 581 31.57 10.00 -7.05
CA VAL A 581 31.85 8.63 -7.46
C VAL A 581 31.89 7.72 -6.24
N VAL A 582 31.02 6.70 -6.21
CA VAL A 582 30.83 5.83 -5.03
C VAL A 582 31.32 4.41 -5.30
N ALA A 583 32.30 3.95 -4.51
CA ALA A 583 32.81 2.58 -4.56
C ALA A 583 31.93 1.58 -3.80
N GLN A 584 31.95 0.32 -4.25
CA GLN A 584 31.15 -0.75 -3.65
C GLN A 584 31.66 -1.17 -2.26
N ALA A 585 30.75 -1.63 -1.40
CA ALA A 585 31.06 -2.05 -0.02
C ALA A 585 32.06 -3.22 0.07
N ASN A 586 32.09 -4.09 -0.95
CA ASN A 586 32.94 -5.28 -1.01
C ASN A 586 34.34 -5.00 -1.59
N SER A 587 34.67 -3.74 -1.90
CA SER A 587 36.00 -3.37 -2.35
C SER A 587 37.03 -3.70 -1.26
N PRO A 588 38.07 -4.49 -1.55
CA PRO A 588 39.04 -4.91 -0.54
C PRO A 588 39.86 -3.72 -0.03
N LEU A 589 39.91 -3.58 1.29
CA LEU A 589 40.67 -2.54 1.99
C LEU A 589 41.79 -3.16 2.84
N ASN A 590 42.89 -2.43 2.97
CA ASN A 590 43.92 -2.69 3.97
C ASN A 590 43.46 -2.18 5.35
N ASP A 591 44.12 -2.63 6.42
CA ASP A 591 43.82 -2.24 7.81
C ASP A 591 43.91 -0.71 8.05
N ASP A 592 44.65 0.02 7.21
CA ASP A 592 44.81 1.47 7.28
C ASP A 592 43.73 2.24 6.50
N GLY A 593 42.78 1.55 5.87
CA GLY A 593 41.70 2.11 5.06
C GLY A 593 42.07 2.42 3.61
N SER A 594 43.28 2.09 3.16
CA SER A 594 43.63 2.19 1.73
C SER A 594 43.02 1.03 0.92
N PHE A 595 42.69 1.28 -0.35
CA PHE A 595 42.24 0.21 -1.26
C PHE A 595 43.40 -0.74 -1.58
N VAL A 596 43.12 -2.04 -1.65
CA VAL A 596 44.11 -3.06 -2.05
C VAL A 596 44.44 -2.95 -3.54
N ASP A 597 43.42 -2.71 -4.35
CA ASP A 597 43.53 -2.58 -5.80
C ASP A 597 43.60 -1.09 -6.23
N ASN A 598 44.38 -0.80 -7.27
CA ASN A 598 44.52 0.57 -7.80
C ASN A 598 43.32 1.01 -8.65
N VAL A 599 42.51 0.05 -9.08
CA VAL A 599 41.29 0.25 -9.88
C VAL A 599 40.16 -0.48 -9.16
N VAL A 600 39.07 0.22 -8.92
CA VAL A 600 37.91 -0.30 -8.19
C VAL A 600 36.64 -0.06 -8.98
N MET A 601 35.65 -0.93 -8.77
CA MET A 601 34.30 -0.75 -9.31
C MET A 601 33.60 0.37 -8.54
N ALA A 602 33.10 1.35 -9.27
CA ALA A 602 32.35 2.47 -8.72
C ALA A 602 31.12 2.81 -9.55
N ARG A 603 30.16 3.50 -8.94
CA ARG A 603 29.02 4.10 -9.62
C ARG A 603 29.20 5.60 -9.78
N HIS A 604 28.78 6.10 -10.93
CA HIS A 604 28.56 7.52 -11.16
C HIS A 604 27.26 7.66 -11.94
N LYS A 605 26.20 8.13 -11.27
CA LYS A 605 24.82 8.16 -11.78
C LYS A 605 24.31 6.77 -12.16
N ASP A 606 23.88 6.57 -13.40
CA ASP A 606 23.38 5.32 -13.97
C ASP A 606 24.49 4.40 -14.50
N GLU A 607 25.73 4.89 -14.60
CA GLU A 607 26.86 4.11 -15.11
C GLU A 607 27.64 3.41 -13.99
N ASN A 608 27.93 2.12 -14.22
CA ASN A 608 28.90 1.34 -13.43
C ASN A 608 30.24 1.34 -14.16
N ILE A 609 31.28 1.87 -13.53
CA ILE A 609 32.58 2.13 -14.15
C ILE A 609 33.72 1.55 -13.31
N GLU A 610 34.79 1.11 -13.99
CA GLU A 610 36.09 0.81 -13.35
C GLU A 610 36.93 2.07 -13.33
N ILE A 611 37.29 2.55 -12.14
CA ILE A 611 37.98 3.82 -11.98
C ILE A 611 39.16 3.69 -11.01
N SER A 612 40.16 4.56 -11.19
CA SER A 612 41.27 4.67 -10.25
C SER A 612 40.81 5.24 -8.91
N VAL A 613 41.39 4.73 -7.82
CA VAL A 613 41.08 5.09 -6.43
C VAL A 613 41.18 6.59 -6.14
N ASP A 614 42.01 7.32 -6.90
CA ASP A 614 42.21 8.76 -6.74
C ASP A 614 40.96 9.58 -7.07
N LYS A 615 40.00 8.99 -7.80
CA LYS A 615 38.74 9.62 -8.23
C LYS A 615 37.54 9.18 -7.41
N VAL A 616 37.72 8.33 -6.39
CA VAL A 616 36.62 7.84 -5.54
C VAL A 616 36.39 8.81 -4.39
N ASP A 617 35.14 9.24 -4.22
CA ASP A 617 34.75 10.19 -3.18
C ASP A 617 34.13 9.52 -1.95
N TYR A 618 33.36 8.46 -2.18
CA TYR A 618 32.61 7.75 -1.15
C TYR A 618 32.68 6.23 -1.35
N MET A 619 32.38 5.49 -0.30
CA MET A 619 32.21 4.04 -0.32
C MET A 619 30.94 3.67 0.45
N ASP A 620 30.23 2.65 -0.03
CA ASP A 620 29.08 2.06 0.66
C ASP A 620 29.41 1.63 2.11
N VAL A 621 28.43 1.66 3.02
CA VAL A 621 28.63 1.22 4.41
C VAL A 621 28.53 -0.29 4.59
N SER A 622 27.65 -0.94 3.83
CA SER A 622 27.37 -2.38 3.96
C SER A 622 26.70 -2.91 2.70
N PRO A 623 27.00 -4.15 2.26
CA PRO A 623 26.32 -4.75 1.11
C PRO A 623 24.79 -4.88 1.28
N LYS A 624 24.31 -5.08 2.51
CA LYS A 624 22.87 -5.22 2.80
C LYS A 624 22.08 -3.90 2.71
N GLN A 625 22.75 -2.77 2.48
CA GLN A 625 22.11 -1.45 2.39
C GLN A 625 21.13 -1.32 1.22
N VAL A 626 21.27 -2.16 0.19
CA VAL A 626 20.48 -2.07 -1.05
C VAL A 626 19.10 -2.70 -0.93
N VAL A 627 18.93 -3.64 0.00
CA VAL A 627 17.72 -4.46 0.14
C VAL A 627 16.87 -4.03 1.34
N ALA A 628 15.58 -4.39 1.32
CA ALA A 628 14.67 -4.24 2.45
C ALA A 628 14.91 -5.32 3.51
N VAL A 629 14.33 -5.13 4.69
CA VAL A 629 14.47 -6.05 5.85
C VAL A 629 14.01 -7.46 5.51
N ALA A 630 12.84 -7.63 4.89
CA ALA A 630 12.30 -8.96 4.54
C ALA A 630 13.16 -9.67 3.48
N THR A 631 13.70 -8.93 2.50
CA THR A 631 14.63 -9.47 1.51
C THR A 631 15.97 -9.83 2.14
N ALA A 632 16.45 -9.04 3.11
CA ALA A 632 17.68 -9.30 3.83
C ALA A 632 17.63 -10.55 4.73
N CYS A 633 16.43 -11.07 5.06
CA CYS A 633 16.25 -12.35 5.78
C CYS A 633 16.50 -13.61 4.91
N ILE A 634 16.81 -13.45 3.62
CA ILE A 634 17.04 -14.56 2.68
C ILE A 634 18.55 -14.83 2.60
N PRO A 635 19.08 -15.96 3.11
CA PRO A 635 20.50 -16.29 2.93
C PRO A 635 20.76 -16.62 1.45
N PHE A 636 22.00 -16.46 0.99
CA PHE A 636 22.40 -16.77 -0.39
C PHE A 636 21.59 -16.05 -1.48
N LEU A 637 21.05 -14.87 -1.17
CA LEU A 637 20.24 -14.07 -2.08
C LEU A 637 20.96 -13.80 -3.41
N GLU A 638 22.28 -13.64 -3.38
CA GLU A 638 23.13 -13.44 -4.56
C GLU A 638 23.11 -14.61 -5.56
N ASN A 639 22.57 -15.77 -5.18
CA ASN A 639 22.45 -16.97 -6.00
C ASN A 639 21.02 -17.25 -6.48
N ASP A 640 20.10 -16.32 -6.23
CA ASP A 640 18.70 -16.40 -6.64
C ASP A 640 18.35 -15.36 -7.71
N ASP A 641 17.59 -15.78 -8.71
CA ASP A 641 16.96 -14.85 -9.66
C ASP A 641 16.03 -13.85 -8.93
N SER A 642 16.00 -12.61 -9.40
CA SER A 642 15.26 -11.51 -8.77
C SER A 642 13.76 -11.80 -8.64
N ASN A 643 13.17 -12.49 -9.62
CA ASN A 643 11.75 -12.87 -9.56
C ASN A 643 11.47 -13.85 -8.41
N ARG A 644 12.41 -14.76 -8.12
CA ARG A 644 12.28 -15.74 -7.04
C ARG A 644 12.58 -15.13 -5.68
N ALA A 645 13.57 -14.25 -5.61
CA ALA A 645 13.84 -13.44 -4.43
C ALA A 645 12.62 -12.60 -4.03
N LEU A 646 11.95 -11.95 -5.00
CA LEU A 646 10.72 -11.18 -4.80
C LEU A 646 9.61 -12.04 -4.21
N MET A 647 9.36 -13.23 -4.79
CA MET A 647 8.39 -14.19 -4.25
C MET A 647 8.77 -14.62 -2.83
N GLY A 648 10.05 -14.90 -2.59
CA GLY A 648 10.59 -15.30 -1.28
C GLY A 648 10.33 -14.26 -0.19
N ALA A 649 10.69 -13.00 -0.45
CA ALA A 649 10.43 -11.87 0.46
C ALA A 649 8.93 -11.70 0.73
N ASN A 650 8.09 -11.74 -0.31
CA ASN A 650 6.65 -11.60 -0.18
C ASN A 650 6.01 -12.73 0.64
N MET A 651 6.48 -13.97 0.49
CA MET A 651 5.91 -15.15 1.16
C MET A 651 6.31 -15.25 2.63
N GLN A 652 7.48 -14.74 3.04
CA GLN A 652 7.85 -14.69 4.46
C GLN A 652 6.82 -13.91 5.30
N ARG A 653 6.26 -12.83 4.77
CA ARG A 653 5.19 -12.05 5.42
C ARG A 653 3.86 -12.81 5.56
N GLN A 654 3.68 -13.87 4.77
CA GLN A 654 2.48 -14.72 4.80
C GLN A 654 2.64 -15.95 5.71
N ALA A 655 3.81 -16.14 6.33
CA ALA A 655 4.07 -17.27 7.20
C ALA A 655 3.20 -17.21 8.47
N VAL A 656 2.57 -18.32 8.84
CA VAL A 656 1.66 -18.40 9.99
C VAL A 656 2.45 -18.70 11.26
N PRO A 657 2.16 -18.03 12.39
CA PRO A 657 2.74 -18.38 13.68
C PRO A 657 2.41 -19.81 14.09
N LEU A 658 3.47 -20.58 14.36
CA LEU A 658 3.37 -21.96 14.82
C LEU A 658 3.26 -22.01 16.35
N ILE A 659 2.74 -23.10 16.90
CA ILE A 659 2.66 -23.29 18.36
C ILE A 659 4.07 -23.32 18.99
N LYS A 660 5.04 -23.90 18.28
CA LYS A 660 6.44 -23.98 18.68
C LYS A 660 7.32 -23.53 17.52
N PRO A 661 7.60 -22.22 17.37
CA PRO A 661 8.53 -21.74 16.37
C PRO A 661 9.97 -22.15 16.72
N HIS A 662 10.80 -22.39 15.71
CA HIS A 662 12.23 -22.61 15.88
C HIS A 662 13.02 -21.70 14.94
N ALA A 663 14.07 -21.06 15.45
CA ALA A 663 14.92 -20.19 14.68
C ALA A 663 15.63 -20.97 13.54
N PRO A 664 15.93 -20.32 12.41
CA PRO A 664 16.59 -20.98 11.29
C PRO A 664 18.03 -21.37 11.67
N LEU A 665 18.45 -22.60 11.32
CA LEU A 665 19.85 -23.01 11.49
C LEU A 665 20.81 -22.15 10.66
N VAL A 666 20.38 -21.75 9.46
CA VAL A 666 21.09 -20.83 8.57
C VAL A 666 20.30 -19.52 8.51
N GLY A 667 20.79 -18.51 9.22
CA GLY A 667 20.23 -17.15 9.24
C GLY A 667 21.09 -16.16 8.47
N THR A 668 20.70 -14.90 8.53
CA THR A 668 21.39 -13.76 7.88
C THR A 668 21.91 -12.73 8.88
N GLY A 669 21.47 -12.84 10.15
CA GLY A 669 21.84 -11.94 11.25
C GLY A 669 20.89 -10.76 11.40
N ILE A 670 19.93 -10.59 10.48
CA ILE A 670 18.91 -9.54 10.57
C ILE A 670 17.70 -9.98 11.41
N GLU A 671 17.54 -11.29 11.64
CA GLU A 671 16.39 -11.88 12.32
C GLU A 671 16.20 -11.34 13.74
N TYR A 672 17.29 -11.10 14.46
CA TYR A 672 17.27 -10.48 15.80
C TYR A 672 16.73 -9.05 15.74
N LYS A 673 17.31 -8.20 14.87
CA LYS A 673 16.89 -6.79 14.75
C LYS A 673 15.46 -6.66 14.23
N ALA A 674 15.04 -7.53 13.32
CA ALA A 674 13.68 -7.57 12.80
C ALA A 674 12.65 -8.00 13.87
N ALA A 675 12.99 -8.95 14.74
CA ALA A 675 12.12 -9.36 15.85
C ALA A 675 12.05 -8.30 16.96
N HIS A 676 13.18 -7.67 17.27
CA HIS A 676 13.27 -6.57 18.23
C HIS A 676 12.43 -5.36 17.80
N ASP A 677 12.68 -4.83 16.60
CA ASP A 677 12.05 -3.59 16.14
C ASP A 677 10.61 -3.78 15.61
N SER A 678 10.12 -5.01 15.47
CA SER A 678 8.72 -5.24 15.06
C SER A 678 7.72 -4.68 16.07
N GLY A 679 8.09 -4.67 17.36
CA GLY A 679 7.27 -4.28 18.49
C GLY A 679 6.50 -5.44 19.14
N ASP A 680 6.64 -6.67 18.63
CA ASP A 680 5.97 -7.86 19.18
C ASP A 680 6.75 -8.55 20.31
N ALA A 681 8.08 -8.41 20.30
CA ALA A 681 8.93 -8.78 21.43
C ALA A 681 8.65 -7.81 22.60
N LEU A 682 8.66 -8.34 23.83
CA LEU A 682 8.58 -7.51 25.02
C LEU A 682 10.00 -7.05 25.37
N ILE A 683 10.24 -5.74 25.41
CA ILE A 683 11.55 -5.13 25.63
C ILE A 683 11.60 -4.48 27.03
N ALA A 684 12.75 -4.56 27.70
CA ALA A 684 13.00 -3.89 28.97
C ALA A 684 13.17 -2.37 28.78
N ASP A 685 12.39 -1.57 29.49
CA ASP A 685 12.52 -0.10 29.45
C ASP A 685 13.77 0.39 30.22
N HIS A 686 14.21 -0.36 31.24
CA HIS A 686 15.29 0.03 32.16
C HIS A 686 16.13 -1.18 32.61
N ASP A 687 17.39 -0.89 32.95
CA ASP A 687 18.31 -1.85 33.57
C ASP A 687 17.77 -2.34 34.92
N GLY A 688 17.93 -3.63 35.19
CA GLY A 688 17.50 -4.19 36.47
C GLY A 688 17.74 -5.69 36.62
N THR A 689 17.25 -6.25 37.72
CA THR A 689 17.28 -7.71 37.97
C THR A 689 15.87 -8.26 37.99
N VAL A 690 15.67 -9.38 37.29
CA VAL A 690 14.37 -10.06 37.23
C VAL A 690 14.04 -10.67 38.59
N GLU A 691 12.99 -10.16 39.23
CA GLU A 691 12.55 -10.62 40.55
C GLU A 691 11.47 -11.70 40.46
N TYR A 692 10.61 -11.62 39.43
CA TYR A 692 9.50 -12.54 39.24
C TYR A 692 9.21 -12.76 37.75
N VAL A 693 8.91 -14.01 37.38
CA VAL A 693 8.51 -14.41 36.03
C VAL A 693 7.40 -15.45 36.13
N ASP A 694 6.30 -15.22 35.43
CA ASP A 694 5.33 -16.26 35.11
C ASP A 694 4.86 -16.17 33.64
N ALA A 695 3.85 -16.94 33.26
CA ALA A 695 3.35 -16.97 31.88
C ALA A 695 2.53 -15.73 31.47
N ARG A 696 2.25 -14.78 32.38
CA ARG A 696 1.41 -13.60 32.16
C ARG A 696 2.09 -12.29 32.51
N GLU A 697 3.10 -12.28 33.36
CA GLU A 697 3.83 -11.08 33.73
C GLU A 697 5.30 -11.33 34.11
N ILE A 698 6.11 -10.30 33.94
CA ILE A 698 7.53 -10.24 34.31
C ILE A 698 7.72 -9.00 35.18
N ARG A 699 8.43 -9.14 36.31
CA ARG A 699 8.74 -8.01 37.19
C ARG A 699 10.24 -7.81 37.31
N VAL A 700 10.71 -6.61 37.00
CA VAL A 700 12.12 -6.22 36.98
C VAL A 700 12.37 -5.17 38.05
N ARG A 701 13.27 -5.46 38.99
CA ARG A 701 13.69 -4.56 40.05
C ARG A 701 14.84 -3.71 39.54
N ARG A 702 14.67 -2.40 39.48
CA ARG A 702 15.72 -1.45 39.12
C ARG A 702 16.73 -1.27 40.26
N GLU A 703 17.89 -0.70 39.96
CA GLU A 703 18.91 -0.38 40.96
C GLU A 703 18.43 0.64 42.02
N ASP A 704 17.50 1.52 41.67
CA ASP A 704 16.89 2.51 42.58
C ASP A 704 15.82 1.91 43.51
N GLY A 705 15.51 0.62 43.36
CA GLY A 705 14.51 -0.11 44.15
C GLY A 705 13.09 -0.06 43.60
N SER A 706 12.82 0.69 42.52
CA SER A 706 11.53 0.68 41.83
C SER A 706 11.30 -0.65 41.09
N LEU A 707 10.02 -1.00 40.88
CA LEU A 707 9.62 -2.28 40.28
C LEU A 707 8.84 -2.02 39.00
N ASP A 708 9.41 -2.41 37.87
CA ASP A 708 8.72 -2.44 36.60
C ASP A 708 7.94 -3.74 36.46
N THR A 709 6.67 -3.63 36.04
CA THR A 709 5.79 -4.79 35.81
C THR A 709 5.35 -4.80 34.36
N TYR A 710 5.74 -5.85 33.64
CA TYR A 710 5.43 -6.05 32.25
C TYR A 710 4.37 -7.13 32.11
N LYS A 711 3.24 -6.82 31.46
CA LYS A 711 2.18 -7.79 31.16
C LYS A 711 2.41 -8.43 29.80
N LEU A 712 2.19 -9.74 29.71
CA LEU A 712 2.37 -10.53 28.50
C LEU A 712 1.06 -10.75 27.76
N MET A 713 1.10 -10.68 26.44
CA MET A 713 -0.02 -11.00 25.56
C MET A 713 -0.23 -12.51 25.49
N LYS A 714 -1.41 -13.03 25.85
CA LYS A 714 -1.72 -14.46 25.82
C LYS A 714 -2.95 -14.75 24.99
N PHE A 715 -2.79 -15.60 23.97
CA PHE A 715 -3.88 -16.02 23.07
C PHE A 715 -4.69 -14.86 22.49
N ARG A 716 -4.01 -13.76 22.14
CA ARG A 716 -4.66 -12.59 21.56
C ARG A 716 -4.94 -12.85 20.08
N ARG A 717 -6.14 -12.50 19.62
CA ARG A 717 -6.49 -12.50 18.20
C ARG A 717 -5.78 -11.35 17.47
N SER A 718 -5.17 -11.64 16.33
CA SER A 718 -4.68 -10.61 15.39
C SER A 718 -5.76 -10.18 14.40
N ASN A 719 -5.54 -9.07 13.68
CA ASN A 719 -6.42 -8.65 12.59
C ASN A 719 -6.71 -9.78 11.57
N GLY A 720 -5.71 -10.63 11.28
CA GLY A 720 -5.79 -11.77 10.37
C GLY A 720 -6.30 -13.07 11.00
N GLY A 721 -6.84 -13.02 12.22
CA GLY A 721 -7.34 -14.18 12.98
C GLY A 721 -6.23 -15.14 13.43
N LYS A 722 -4.99 -14.67 13.54
CA LYS A 722 -3.84 -15.48 14.01
C LYS A 722 -3.65 -15.33 15.51
N ASN A 723 -2.91 -16.26 16.10
CA ASN A 723 -2.61 -16.28 17.52
C ASN A 723 -1.37 -15.44 17.86
N TYR A 724 -1.55 -14.37 18.62
CA TYR A 724 -0.48 -13.58 19.21
C TYR A 724 -0.30 -14.01 20.66
N ASN A 725 0.82 -14.67 20.94
CA ASN A 725 1.13 -15.22 22.24
C ASN A 725 2.59 -14.98 22.57
N GLN A 726 2.84 -14.28 23.67
CA GLN A 726 4.17 -14.03 24.20
C GLN A 726 4.61 -15.10 25.20
N THR A 727 5.90 -15.38 25.23
CA THR A 727 6.54 -16.34 26.15
C THR A 727 7.80 -15.75 26.76
N PRO A 728 7.95 -15.71 28.09
CA PRO A 728 9.16 -15.22 28.75
C PRO A 728 10.39 -16.02 28.32
N ILE A 729 11.51 -15.33 28.09
CA ILE A 729 12.82 -15.97 27.85
C ILE A 729 13.76 -15.81 29.04
N VAL A 730 13.58 -14.75 29.83
CA VAL A 730 14.35 -14.48 31.05
C VAL A 730 13.93 -15.35 32.22
N ARG A 731 14.85 -15.56 33.15
CA ARG A 731 14.65 -16.32 34.40
C ARG A 731 14.81 -15.42 35.60
N VAL A 732 14.21 -15.83 36.72
CA VAL A 732 14.38 -15.13 38.00
C VAL A 732 15.86 -15.10 38.39
N GLY A 733 16.38 -13.91 38.69
CA GLY A 733 17.78 -13.66 39.00
C GLY A 733 18.63 -13.22 37.81
N ASP A 734 18.10 -13.22 36.58
CA ASP A 734 18.82 -12.69 35.42
C ASP A 734 18.93 -11.16 35.52
N HIS A 735 20.07 -10.62 35.10
CA HIS A 735 20.29 -9.19 34.93
C HIS A 735 19.96 -8.79 33.49
N VAL A 736 19.07 -7.82 33.34
CA VAL A 736 18.59 -7.29 32.07
C VAL A 736 19.04 -5.85 31.94
N ASP A 737 19.52 -5.49 30.76
CA ASP A 737 19.85 -4.12 30.39
C ASP A 737 18.64 -3.50 29.69
N ALA A 738 18.53 -2.18 29.68
CA ALA A 738 17.56 -1.48 28.85
C ALA A 738 17.74 -1.90 27.39
N ASP A 739 16.63 -2.05 26.67
CA ASP A 739 16.58 -2.57 25.28
C ASP A 739 16.77 -4.10 25.15
N ASP A 740 16.91 -4.85 26.26
CA ASP A 740 16.91 -6.32 26.19
C ASP A 740 15.51 -6.90 25.95
N VAL A 741 15.46 -7.99 25.19
CA VAL A 741 14.23 -8.78 25.01
C VAL A 741 13.94 -9.60 26.28
N LEU A 742 12.80 -9.36 26.91
CA LEU A 742 12.30 -10.09 28.09
C LEU A 742 11.43 -11.31 27.71
N ALA A 743 10.67 -11.19 26.62
CA ALA A 743 9.77 -12.24 26.15
C ALA A 743 9.65 -12.22 24.62
N ASP A 744 9.61 -13.43 24.05
CA ASP A 744 9.37 -13.66 22.63
C ASP A 744 7.91 -13.39 22.27
N GLY A 745 7.68 -12.83 21.08
CA GLY A 745 6.37 -12.68 20.46
C GLY A 745 5.94 -13.88 19.61
N PRO A 746 4.88 -13.76 18.79
CA PRO A 746 4.54 -14.78 17.80
C PRO A 746 5.68 -14.96 16.80
N SER A 747 5.96 -16.20 16.39
CA SER A 747 7.03 -16.50 15.43
C SER A 747 8.41 -15.99 15.84
N MET A 748 8.77 -16.14 17.12
CA MET A 748 10.09 -15.81 17.66
C MET A 748 10.64 -16.94 18.54
N GLU A 749 11.95 -17.07 18.60
CA GLU A 749 12.66 -17.96 19.53
C GLU A 749 13.96 -17.29 20.00
N GLU A 750 14.11 -17.11 21.31
CA GLU A 750 15.29 -16.50 21.96
C GLU A 750 15.65 -15.11 21.41
N GLY A 751 14.64 -14.28 21.12
CA GLY A 751 14.79 -12.92 20.60
C GLY A 751 15.01 -12.84 19.09
N GLU A 752 15.08 -13.95 18.36
CA GLU A 752 15.19 -13.97 16.91
C GLU A 752 13.88 -14.32 16.21
N LEU A 753 13.71 -13.83 14.97
CA LEU A 753 12.59 -14.17 14.11
C LEU A 753 12.62 -15.66 13.70
N ALA A 754 11.53 -16.36 13.97
CA ALA A 754 11.34 -17.79 13.74
C ALA A 754 9.99 -18.07 13.03
N LEU A 755 9.94 -17.77 11.72
CA LEU A 755 8.74 -17.93 10.86
C LEU A 755 8.34 -19.39 10.48
N GLY A 756 9.13 -20.39 10.82
CA GLY A 756 9.04 -21.72 10.23
C GLY A 756 9.77 -22.79 11.03
N GLN A 757 10.25 -23.83 10.33
CA GLN A 757 10.91 -25.00 10.92
C GLN A 757 12.12 -25.43 10.09
N ASN A 758 12.93 -26.31 10.64
CA ASN A 758 14.16 -26.86 10.03
C ASN A 758 13.99 -28.36 9.64
N PRO A 759 13.10 -28.74 8.69
CA PRO A 759 12.90 -30.13 8.28
C PRO A 759 14.10 -30.70 7.50
N LEU A 760 14.21 -32.04 7.50
CA LEU A 760 15.11 -32.75 6.60
C LEU A 760 14.47 -32.90 5.21
N ILE A 761 15.11 -32.32 4.20
CA ILE A 761 14.59 -32.26 2.83
C ILE A 761 15.45 -33.11 1.90
N ALA A 762 14.81 -33.83 0.98
CA ALA A 762 15.44 -34.53 -0.14
C ALA A 762 14.96 -34.00 -1.49
N PHE A 763 15.91 -33.79 -2.42
CA PHE A 763 15.60 -33.47 -3.82
C PHE A 763 15.57 -34.75 -4.67
N MET A 764 14.38 -35.34 -4.83
CA MET A 764 14.14 -36.53 -5.62
C MET A 764 12.69 -36.57 -6.11
N THR A 765 12.39 -37.35 -7.15
CA THR A 765 11.00 -37.57 -7.59
C THR A 765 10.40 -38.78 -6.88
N TRP A 766 9.14 -38.68 -6.45
CA TRP A 766 8.45 -39.75 -5.72
C TRP A 766 7.03 -39.97 -6.26
N ASP A 767 6.81 -41.05 -7.01
CA ASP A 767 5.52 -41.53 -7.55
C ASP A 767 4.62 -40.45 -8.22
N GLY A 768 5.20 -39.34 -8.67
CA GLY A 768 4.45 -38.19 -9.17
C GLY A 768 3.74 -37.36 -8.10
N TYR A 769 3.84 -37.70 -6.81
CA TYR A 769 3.29 -36.91 -5.72
C TYR A 769 3.94 -35.54 -5.60
N ASN A 770 5.21 -35.42 -5.97
CA ASN A 770 5.90 -34.14 -6.08
C ASN A 770 6.09 -33.69 -7.53
N PHE A 771 5.13 -34.01 -8.40
CA PHE A 771 5.09 -33.49 -9.77
C PHE A 771 4.95 -31.96 -9.75
N GLU A 772 5.66 -31.29 -10.67
CA GLU A 772 5.82 -29.83 -10.71
C GLU A 772 6.27 -29.26 -9.35
N ASP A 773 5.36 -28.59 -8.64
CA ASP A 773 5.59 -27.88 -7.38
C ASP A 773 4.87 -28.55 -6.19
N ALA A 774 4.30 -29.72 -6.38
CA ALA A 774 3.67 -30.45 -5.30
C ALA A 774 4.70 -30.93 -4.26
N ILE A 775 4.27 -31.02 -3.00
CA ILE A 775 5.12 -31.37 -1.88
C ILE A 775 4.59 -32.64 -1.23
N ALA A 776 5.46 -33.64 -1.09
CA ALA A 776 5.19 -34.82 -0.28
C ALA A 776 5.84 -34.66 1.10
N ILE A 777 5.07 -34.93 2.16
CA ILE A 777 5.51 -34.74 3.54
C ILE A 777 5.39 -36.02 4.37
N ASN A 778 6.25 -36.15 5.38
CA ASN A 778 6.20 -37.22 6.36
C ASN A 778 5.07 -36.99 7.38
N GLU A 779 4.32 -38.05 7.70
CA GLU A 779 3.29 -38.06 8.74
C GLU A 779 3.81 -37.62 10.12
N ARG A 780 5.10 -37.84 10.41
CA ARG A 780 5.78 -37.37 11.62
C ARG A 780 5.56 -35.88 11.88
N LEU A 781 5.59 -35.05 10.83
CA LEU A 781 5.37 -33.59 10.94
C LEU A 781 3.96 -33.24 11.45
N VAL A 782 2.98 -34.11 11.19
CA VAL A 782 1.58 -33.97 11.63
C VAL A 782 1.39 -34.56 13.04
N LYS A 783 2.03 -35.69 13.33
CA LYS A 783 2.02 -36.37 14.63
C LYS A 783 2.64 -35.49 15.73
N GLU A 784 3.79 -34.89 15.45
CA GLU A 784 4.56 -34.07 16.39
C GLU A 784 4.13 -32.59 16.43
N ASP A 785 3.09 -32.21 15.69
CA ASP A 785 2.58 -30.83 15.62
C ASP A 785 3.62 -29.78 15.13
N VAL A 786 4.52 -30.18 14.24
CA VAL A 786 5.65 -29.34 13.77
C VAL A 786 5.17 -28.08 13.05
N TYR A 787 4.14 -28.21 12.20
CA TYR A 787 3.53 -27.10 11.45
C TYR A 787 2.08 -26.84 11.88
N THR A 788 1.82 -26.93 13.18
CA THR A 788 0.50 -26.67 13.73
C THR A 788 0.37 -25.22 14.19
N SER A 789 -0.73 -24.57 13.80
CA SER A 789 -1.04 -23.17 14.10
C SER A 789 -2.35 -23.05 14.89
N ILE A 790 -2.51 -21.94 15.62
CA ILE A 790 -3.76 -21.58 16.31
C ILE A 790 -4.40 -20.40 15.59
N HIS A 791 -5.68 -20.54 15.29
CA HIS A 791 -6.52 -19.53 14.66
C HIS A 791 -7.62 -19.13 15.63
N ILE A 792 -7.87 -17.83 15.76
CA ILE A 792 -8.90 -17.31 16.66
C ILE A 792 -9.86 -16.47 15.82
N GLU A 793 -11.10 -16.95 15.75
CA GLU A 793 -12.20 -16.27 15.09
C GLU A 793 -13.08 -15.59 16.13
N GLU A 794 -13.64 -14.45 15.74
CA GLU A 794 -14.51 -13.63 16.57
C GLU A 794 -15.89 -13.57 15.91
N HIS A 795 -16.91 -13.87 16.70
CA HIS A 795 -18.30 -13.79 16.27
C HIS A 795 -19.08 -12.89 17.24
N GLU A 796 -19.82 -11.95 16.68
CA GLU A 796 -20.57 -10.96 17.44
C GLU A 796 -22.08 -11.11 17.24
N SER A 797 -22.84 -10.84 18.30
CA SER A 797 -24.29 -10.74 18.28
C SER A 797 -24.72 -9.54 19.11
N GLU A 798 -25.63 -8.74 18.57
CA GLU A 798 -26.18 -7.57 19.25
C GLU A 798 -27.69 -7.75 19.48
N ALA A 799 -28.16 -7.27 20.63
CA ALA A 799 -29.57 -7.11 20.98
C ALA A 799 -29.96 -5.64 20.81
N ARG A 800 -30.91 -5.38 19.92
CA ARG A 800 -31.32 -4.02 19.51
C ARG A 800 -32.75 -3.69 19.87
N ASP A 801 -33.02 -2.40 20.03
CA ASP A 801 -34.39 -1.88 20.09
C ASP A 801 -35.02 -1.89 18.71
N THR A 802 -36.12 -2.64 18.54
CA THR A 802 -36.91 -2.63 17.30
C THR A 802 -38.24 -1.91 17.51
N LYS A 803 -38.92 -1.57 16.41
CA LYS A 803 -40.26 -0.94 16.47
C LYS A 803 -41.31 -1.80 17.17
N LEU A 804 -41.14 -3.12 17.18
CA LEU A 804 -42.10 -4.09 17.73
C LEU A 804 -41.78 -4.49 19.18
N GLY A 805 -40.62 -4.07 19.69
CA GLY A 805 -40.08 -4.46 21.00
C GLY A 805 -38.56 -4.64 20.93
N PRO A 806 -37.87 -4.68 22.08
CA PRO A 806 -36.45 -5.00 22.13
C PRO A 806 -36.20 -6.45 21.69
N GLU A 807 -35.06 -6.70 21.04
CA GLU A 807 -34.53 -8.07 20.91
C GLU A 807 -33.98 -8.53 22.26
N GLU A 808 -34.16 -9.81 22.56
CA GLU A 808 -33.72 -10.40 23.82
C GLU A 808 -32.74 -11.55 23.56
N MET A 809 -31.64 -11.58 24.32
CA MET A 809 -30.75 -12.73 24.38
C MET A 809 -31.23 -13.65 25.49
N THR A 810 -31.57 -14.89 25.14
CA THR A 810 -32.19 -15.86 26.06
C THR A 810 -31.93 -17.29 25.63
N ARG A 811 -31.95 -18.19 26.61
CA ARG A 811 -31.93 -19.64 26.39
C ARG A 811 -33.27 -20.16 25.83
N GLU A 812 -34.38 -19.42 26.02
CA GLU A 812 -35.73 -19.81 25.61
C GLU A 812 -35.99 -19.57 24.10
N ILE A 813 -35.34 -20.38 23.26
CA ILE A 813 -35.43 -20.25 21.79
C ILE A 813 -36.58 -21.11 21.25
N PRO A 814 -37.48 -20.57 20.39
CA PRO A 814 -38.56 -21.35 19.80
C PRO A 814 -38.04 -22.41 18.82
N ASN A 815 -38.71 -23.58 18.79
CA ASN A 815 -38.46 -24.67 17.84
C ASN A 815 -37.05 -25.30 17.90
N VAL A 816 -36.34 -25.11 19.01
CA VAL A 816 -35.02 -25.72 19.27
C VAL A 816 -35.14 -26.76 20.39
N GLY A 817 -34.61 -27.97 20.16
CA GLY A 817 -34.61 -29.05 21.16
C GLY A 817 -33.58 -28.84 22.27
N GLU A 818 -33.77 -29.48 23.43
CA GLU A 818 -32.89 -29.33 24.60
C GLU A 818 -31.42 -29.72 24.32
N ASP A 819 -31.18 -30.70 23.44
CA ASP A 819 -29.84 -31.15 23.06
C ASP A 819 -29.00 -30.02 22.45
N ALA A 820 -29.62 -29.17 21.61
CA ALA A 820 -28.95 -28.03 20.98
C ALA A 820 -28.65 -26.89 21.97
N LEU A 821 -29.34 -26.86 23.11
CA LEU A 821 -29.17 -25.86 24.17
C LEU A 821 -28.17 -26.30 25.26
N LYS A 822 -27.61 -27.51 25.15
CA LYS A 822 -26.76 -28.12 26.18
C LYS A 822 -25.57 -27.24 26.60
N ASN A 823 -24.91 -26.60 25.64
CA ASN A 823 -23.70 -25.81 25.86
C ASN A 823 -23.98 -24.34 26.24
N LEU A 824 -25.25 -23.90 26.19
CA LEU A 824 -25.65 -22.57 26.60
C LEU A 824 -25.75 -22.47 28.13
N ASP A 825 -25.57 -21.27 28.67
CA ASP A 825 -25.86 -20.92 30.06
C ASP A 825 -27.34 -20.51 30.24
N GLU A 826 -27.66 -19.87 31.36
CA GLU A 826 -29.00 -19.39 31.69
C GLU A 826 -29.41 -18.15 30.87
N PHE A 827 -28.43 -17.37 30.41
CA PHE A 827 -28.62 -16.17 29.58
C PHE A 827 -28.69 -16.51 28.08
N GLY A 828 -28.51 -17.78 27.71
CA GLY A 828 -28.51 -18.22 26.32
C GLY A 828 -27.17 -18.04 25.63
N ILE A 829 -26.07 -17.87 26.37
CA ILE A 829 -24.72 -17.67 25.84
C ILE A 829 -23.90 -18.95 26.02
N VAL A 830 -23.08 -19.29 25.04
CA VAL A 830 -22.22 -20.48 25.11
C VAL A 830 -21.17 -20.36 26.22
N ARG A 831 -20.91 -21.48 26.91
CA ARG A 831 -19.91 -21.51 28.00
C ARG A 831 -18.49 -21.55 27.46
N ILE A 832 -17.57 -20.85 28.13
CA ILE A 832 -16.13 -20.93 27.86
C ILE A 832 -15.65 -22.36 28.07
N GLY A 833 -14.83 -22.85 27.14
CA GLY A 833 -14.30 -24.22 27.09
C GLY A 833 -15.22 -25.24 26.41
N ALA A 834 -16.43 -24.85 25.96
CA ALA A 834 -17.28 -25.72 25.17
C ALA A 834 -16.67 -25.96 23.77
N GLU A 835 -16.72 -27.21 23.31
CA GLU A 835 -16.40 -27.55 21.92
C GLU A 835 -17.67 -27.42 21.09
N VAL A 836 -17.58 -26.62 20.02
CA VAL A 836 -18.70 -26.28 19.14
C VAL A 836 -18.39 -26.67 17.70
N LYS A 837 -19.43 -27.08 16.98
CA LYS A 837 -19.38 -27.47 15.57
C LYS A 837 -20.23 -26.54 14.72
N ASP A 838 -20.05 -26.63 13.40
CA ASP A 838 -20.85 -25.89 12.42
C ASP A 838 -22.36 -26.02 12.70
N GLY A 839 -23.04 -24.88 12.82
CA GLY A 839 -24.48 -24.81 13.09
C GLY A 839 -24.89 -24.79 14.57
N ASP A 840 -23.97 -25.08 15.50
CA ASP A 840 -24.22 -24.97 16.94
C ASP A 840 -24.53 -23.51 17.32
N ILE A 841 -25.36 -23.33 18.36
CA ILE A 841 -25.79 -22.01 18.84
C ILE A 841 -24.71 -21.43 19.76
N LEU A 842 -24.22 -20.23 19.44
CA LEU A 842 -23.29 -19.47 20.26
C LEU A 842 -24.01 -18.50 21.20
N VAL A 843 -24.99 -17.78 20.66
CA VAL A 843 -25.81 -16.82 21.42
C VAL A 843 -27.26 -16.97 20.99
N GLY A 844 -28.09 -17.44 21.90
CA GLY A 844 -29.54 -17.51 21.76
C GLY A 844 -30.13 -16.11 21.70
N LYS A 845 -30.75 -15.76 20.57
CA LYS A 845 -31.37 -14.45 20.35
C LYS A 845 -32.75 -14.60 19.74
N VAL A 846 -33.72 -13.90 20.32
CA VAL A 846 -35.10 -13.84 19.83
C VAL A 846 -35.47 -12.42 19.44
N THR A 847 -36.07 -12.27 18.27
CA THR A 847 -36.57 -10.98 17.76
C THR A 847 -38.10 -10.99 17.75
N PRO A 848 -38.78 -9.96 18.28
CA PRO A 848 -40.23 -9.80 18.16
C PRO A 848 -40.67 -9.77 16.69
N LYS A 849 -41.66 -10.58 16.33
CA LYS A 849 -42.26 -10.66 15.00
C LYS A 849 -43.69 -10.13 15.06
N GLY A 850 -44.02 -9.18 14.18
CA GLY A 850 -45.38 -8.72 14.02
C GLY A 850 -46.25 -9.86 13.46
N MET A 851 -47.54 -9.89 13.81
CA MET A 851 -48.47 -10.86 13.24
C MET A 851 -48.63 -10.63 11.73
N THR A 852 -47.91 -11.40 10.93
CA THR A 852 -48.13 -11.54 9.48
C THR A 852 -49.23 -12.56 9.23
N GLU A 853 -49.98 -12.41 8.12
CA GLU A 853 -50.88 -13.48 7.67
C GLU A 853 -50.06 -14.74 7.39
N LEU A 854 -50.26 -15.78 8.20
CA LEU A 854 -49.68 -17.11 7.97
C LEU A 854 -50.14 -17.64 6.61
N SER A 855 -49.27 -18.33 5.89
CA SER A 855 -49.65 -19.04 4.66
C SER A 855 -50.76 -20.06 4.96
N ALA A 856 -51.50 -20.48 3.94
CA ALA A 856 -52.57 -21.47 4.13
C ALA A 856 -52.02 -22.78 4.74
N GLU A 857 -50.81 -23.17 4.33
CA GLU A 857 -50.07 -24.34 4.80
C GLU A 857 -49.63 -24.17 6.26
N GLU A 858 -48.99 -23.05 6.61
CA GLU A 858 -48.58 -22.76 7.99
C GLU A 858 -49.79 -22.71 8.92
N ARG A 859 -50.90 -22.09 8.48
CA ARG A 859 -52.15 -22.03 9.26
C ARG A 859 -52.73 -23.41 9.51
N LEU A 860 -52.68 -24.30 8.50
CA LEU A 860 -53.10 -25.69 8.64
C LEU A 860 -52.19 -26.44 9.63
N LEU A 861 -50.86 -26.28 9.53
CA LEU A 861 -49.91 -26.90 10.44
C LEU A 861 -50.16 -26.46 11.90
N HIS A 862 -50.37 -25.16 12.13
CA HIS A 862 -50.73 -24.63 13.45
C HIS A 862 -52.04 -25.23 13.97
N ALA A 863 -53.06 -25.41 13.12
CA ALA A 863 -54.32 -26.03 13.51
C ALA A 863 -54.18 -27.52 13.86
N ILE A 864 -53.28 -28.25 13.18
CA ILE A 864 -53.02 -29.67 13.42
C ILE A 864 -52.22 -29.88 14.71
N PHE A 865 -51.13 -29.12 14.91
CA PHE A 865 -50.22 -29.32 16.03
C PHE A 865 -50.62 -28.57 17.31
N GLY A 866 -51.62 -27.68 17.24
CA GLY A 866 -52.08 -26.91 18.40
C GLY A 866 -51.04 -25.93 18.94
N GLU A 867 -49.99 -25.65 18.17
CA GLU A 867 -48.96 -24.68 18.53
C GLU A 867 -49.53 -23.26 18.44
N LYS A 868 -49.48 -22.52 19.55
CA LYS A 868 -49.77 -21.08 19.52
C LYS A 868 -48.76 -20.39 18.61
N ALA A 869 -49.21 -19.49 17.75
CA ALA A 869 -48.32 -18.60 17.01
C ALA A 869 -47.46 -17.85 18.03
N ARG A 870 -46.16 -18.17 18.07
CA ARG A 870 -45.22 -17.51 18.97
C ARG A 870 -44.90 -16.13 18.39
N GLU A 871 -44.88 -15.13 19.26
CA GLU A 871 -44.71 -13.71 18.89
C GLU A 871 -43.25 -13.35 18.57
N VAL A 872 -42.33 -14.31 18.63
CA VAL A 872 -40.88 -14.12 18.43
C VAL A 872 -40.30 -15.12 17.43
N ARG A 873 -39.25 -14.70 16.71
CA ARG A 873 -38.48 -15.54 15.78
C ARG A 873 -37.06 -15.77 16.29
N ASP A 874 -36.49 -16.94 15.98
CA ASP A 874 -35.06 -17.25 16.24
C ASP A 874 -34.17 -16.42 15.30
N THR A 875 -33.28 -15.61 15.88
CA THR A 875 -32.22 -14.87 15.19
C THR A 875 -30.86 -15.10 15.87
N SER A 876 -30.71 -16.28 16.47
CA SER A 876 -29.52 -16.69 17.23
C SER A 876 -28.27 -16.69 16.37
N LEU A 877 -27.15 -16.35 17.00
CA LEU A 877 -25.82 -16.49 16.42
C LEU A 877 -25.44 -17.97 16.40
N ARG A 878 -25.09 -18.48 15.23
CA ARG A 878 -24.66 -19.86 15.02
C ARG A 878 -23.24 -19.90 14.46
N VAL A 879 -22.52 -20.98 14.77
CA VAL A 879 -21.18 -21.22 14.20
C VAL A 879 -21.29 -21.34 12.68
N PRO A 880 -20.54 -20.54 11.90
CA PRO A 880 -20.53 -20.64 10.43
C PRO A 880 -19.89 -21.96 9.96
N HIS A 881 -20.09 -22.31 8.68
CA HIS A 881 -19.45 -23.48 8.09
C HIS A 881 -17.92 -23.36 8.12
N GLY A 882 -17.23 -24.38 8.63
CA GLY A 882 -15.79 -24.39 8.87
C GLY A 882 -15.34 -23.62 10.12
N GLY A 883 -16.29 -23.11 10.92
CA GLY A 883 -16.03 -22.29 12.10
C GLY A 883 -15.88 -23.05 13.42
N GLY A 884 -16.13 -24.37 13.43
CA GLY A 884 -16.07 -25.19 14.65
C GLY A 884 -14.71 -25.15 15.39
N GLY A 885 -14.74 -25.23 16.72
CA GLY A 885 -13.56 -25.13 17.58
C GLY A 885 -13.90 -25.10 19.06
N ILE A 886 -12.97 -24.64 19.89
CA ILE A 886 -13.20 -24.47 21.34
C ILE A 886 -13.48 -23.00 21.63
N VAL A 887 -14.55 -22.73 22.39
CA VAL A 887 -14.84 -21.38 22.89
C VAL A 887 -13.74 -20.97 23.88
N GLN A 888 -12.91 -20.01 23.48
CA GLN A 888 -11.76 -19.56 24.25
C GLN A 888 -12.13 -18.44 25.24
N ASP A 889 -12.97 -17.50 24.81
CA ASP A 889 -13.41 -16.38 25.64
C ASP A 889 -14.78 -15.86 25.18
N VAL A 890 -15.51 -15.20 26.09
CA VAL A 890 -16.79 -14.55 25.82
C VAL A 890 -16.81 -13.18 26.49
N LYS A 891 -16.99 -12.12 25.70
CA LYS A 891 -17.06 -10.74 26.17
C LYS A 891 -18.49 -10.21 26.04
N ILE A 892 -18.99 -9.62 27.11
CA ILE A 892 -20.35 -9.09 27.21
C ILE A 892 -20.26 -7.59 27.50
N PHE A 893 -20.89 -6.79 26.64
CA PHE A 893 -20.97 -5.34 26.79
C PHE A 893 -22.43 -4.95 26.98
N THR A 894 -22.70 -4.09 27.96
CA THR A 894 -24.06 -3.65 28.26
C THR A 894 -24.12 -2.15 28.43
N ARG A 895 -25.15 -1.52 27.88
CA ARG A 895 -25.37 -0.08 28.03
C ARG A 895 -25.56 0.31 29.51
N GLU A 896 -26.14 -0.58 30.31
CA GLU A 896 -26.35 -0.39 31.75
C GLU A 896 -25.04 -0.34 32.55
N ALA A 897 -24.01 -1.09 32.13
CA ALA A 897 -22.68 -1.05 32.75
C ALA A 897 -21.85 0.18 32.37
N GLY A 898 -22.36 1.04 31.47
CA GLY A 898 -21.67 2.23 30.99
C GLY A 898 -20.78 2.01 29.77
N ASP A 899 -20.89 0.84 29.10
CA ASP A 899 -20.16 0.56 27.87
C ASP A 899 -20.65 1.43 26.69
N GLU A 900 -19.73 1.86 25.84
CA GLU A 900 -20.05 2.67 24.65
C GLU A 900 -20.60 1.79 23.51
N LEU A 901 -21.91 1.57 23.50
CA LEU A 901 -22.61 0.82 22.46
C LEU A 901 -23.27 1.72 21.42
N ALA A 902 -23.32 1.24 20.17
CA ALA A 902 -23.99 1.93 19.06
C ALA A 902 -25.45 2.29 19.40
N PRO A 903 -25.99 3.44 18.92
CA PRO A 903 -27.35 3.86 19.25
C PRO A 903 -28.39 2.78 18.94
N GLY A 904 -29.25 2.45 19.93
CA GLY A 904 -30.26 1.42 19.81
C GLY A 904 -29.78 -0.01 20.07
N VAL A 905 -28.49 -0.22 20.40
CA VAL A 905 -27.98 -1.49 20.92
C VAL A 905 -28.00 -1.44 22.45
N ASN A 906 -28.61 -2.45 23.06
CA ASN A 906 -28.72 -2.59 24.52
C ASN A 906 -27.62 -3.47 25.10
N MET A 907 -27.33 -4.57 24.42
CA MET A 907 -26.34 -5.58 24.81
C MET A 907 -25.63 -6.11 23.56
N MET A 908 -24.34 -6.33 23.67
CA MET A 908 -23.50 -6.95 22.66
C MET A 908 -22.71 -8.10 23.29
N VAL A 909 -22.70 -9.25 22.64
CA VAL A 909 -21.94 -10.43 23.06
C VAL A 909 -20.98 -10.81 21.96
N ARG A 910 -19.71 -11.01 22.31
CA ARG A 910 -18.66 -11.49 21.44
C ARG A 910 -18.15 -12.83 21.94
N VAL A 911 -18.05 -13.78 21.02
CA VAL A 911 -17.57 -15.13 21.30
C VAL A 911 -16.31 -15.37 20.49
N TYR A 912 -15.23 -15.74 21.17
CA TYR A 912 -13.96 -16.08 20.55
C TYR A 912 -13.84 -17.60 20.45
N ILE A 913 -13.66 -18.12 19.24
CA ILE A 913 -13.47 -19.54 18.97
C ILE A 913 -12.03 -19.76 18.55
N ALA A 914 -11.30 -20.61 19.27
CA ALA A 914 -9.95 -21.02 18.94
C ALA A 914 -9.95 -22.38 18.24
N GLN A 915 -9.23 -22.46 17.13
CA GLN A 915 -9.04 -23.67 16.34
C GLN A 915 -7.55 -24.01 16.25
N LYS A 916 -7.21 -25.27 16.54
CA LYS A 916 -5.86 -25.81 16.32
C LYS A 916 -5.80 -26.48 14.95
N ARG A 917 -5.11 -25.86 14.00
CA ARG A 917 -5.03 -26.34 12.60
C ARG A 917 -3.70 -27.00 12.32
N LYS A 918 -3.73 -28.31 12.11
CA LYS A 918 -2.56 -29.11 11.70
C LYS A 918 -2.20 -28.87 10.24
N LEU A 919 -1.09 -29.43 9.80
CA LEU A 919 -0.73 -29.46 8.38
C LEU A 919 -1.52 -30.58 7.68
N GLN A 920 -2.09 -30.27 6.51
CA GLN A 920 -2.91 -31.21 5.75
C GLN A 920 -2.73 -31.07 4.24
N VAL A 921 -3.25 -32.04 3.49
CA VAL A 921 -3.25 -32.02 2.02
C VAL A 921 -4.03 -30.80 1.51
N GLY A 922 -3.44 -30.05 0.58
CA GLY A 922 -3.98 -28.80 0.06
C GLY A 922 -3.43 -27.54 0.72
N ASP A 923 -2.75 -27.65 1.88
CA ASP A 923 -2.08 -26.50 2.48
C ASP A 923 -0.86 -26.07 1.66
N LYS A 924 -0.62 -24.77 1.62
CA LYS A 924 0.52 -24.18 0.91
C LYS A 924 1.71 -23.97 1.85
N MET A 925 2.87 -24.45 1.41
CA MET A 925 4.15 -24.25 2.09
C MET A 925 5.15 -23.57 1.15
N ALA A 926 6.18 -22.94 1.71
CA ALA A 926 7.25 -22.33 0.94
C ALA A 926 8.56 -22.21 1.72
N GLY A 927 9.67 -22.20 0.99
CA GLY A 927 10.98 -21.78 1.52
C GLY A 927 11.21 -20.28 1.32
N ARG A 928 12.41 -19.82 1.70
CA ARG A 928 12.82 -18.40 1.57
C ARG A 928 13.19 -17.99 0.14
N HIS A 929 13.43 -18.96 -0.75
CA HIS A 929 13.98 -18.76 -2.10
C HIS A 929 12.93 -18.76 -3.21
N GLY A 930 11.69 -18.34 -2.91
CA GLY A 930 10.60 -18.32 -3.89
C GLY A 930 10.07 -19.70 -4.31
N ASN A 931 10.48 -20.77 -3.62
CA ASN A 931 10.06 -22.14 -3.85
C ASN A 931 8.79 -22.46 -3.03
N LYS A 932 7.64 -22.38 -3.71
CA LYS A 932 6.31 -22.61 -3.13
C LYS A 932 5.72 -23.91 -3.66
N GLY A 933 4.89 -24.55 -2.84
CA GLY A 933 4.20 -25.76 -3.23
C GLY A 933 3.01 -26.08 -2.36
N THR A 934 2.12 -26.92 -2.87
CA THR A 934 0.95 -27.41 -2.14
C THR A 934 1.24 -28.83 -1.67
N VAL A 935 0.90 -29.15 -0.43
CA VAL A 935 1.00 -30.52 0.09
C VAL A 935 0.05 -31.42 -0.70
N SER A 936 0.57 -32.43 -1.39
CA SER A 936 -0.22 -33.36 -2.19
C SER A 936 -0.53 -34.67 -1.47
N VAL A 937 0.37 -35.12 -0.59
CA VAL A 937 0.25 -36.37 0.14
C VAL A 937 0.99 -36.29 1.48
N VAL A 938 0.42 -36.96 2.48
CA VAL A 938 1.07 -37.25 3.76
C VAL A 938 1.43 -38.73 3.76
N ILE A 939 2.72 -39.03 3.77
CA ILE A 939 3.26 -40.39 3.66
C ILE A 939 3.55 -40.93 5.06
N PRO A 940 3.16 -42.17 5.39
CA PRO A 940 3.54 -42.82 6.65
C PRO A 940 5.06 -42.82 6.84
N GLU A 941 5.51 -42.76 8.08
CA GLU A 941 6.94 -42.62 8.41
C GLU A 941 7.78 -43.81 7.91
N GLU A 942 7.20 -45.01 7.94
CA GLU A 942 7.82 -46.25 7.46
C GLU A 942 7.99 -46.33 5.94
N ASP A 943 7.15 -45.62 5.18
CA ASP A 943 7.18 -45.60 3.71
C ASP A 943 8.12 -44.51 3.17
N MET A 944 8.51 -43.56 4.02
CA MET A 944 9.39 -42.47 3.63
C MET A 944 10.79 -42.99 3.30
N PRO A 945 11.45 -42.47 2.25
CA PRO A 945 12.87 -42.69 2.06
C PRO A 945 13.66 -42.32 3.32
N PHE A 946 14.64 -43.15 3.69
CA PHE A 946 15.41 -42.97 4.92
C PHE A 946 16.92 -43.03 4.68
N MET A 947 17.67 -42.35 5.54
CA MET A 947 19.14 -42.30 5.53
C MET A 947 19.74 -43.59 6.10
N PRO A 948 21.05 -43.87 5.90
CA PRO A 948 21.69 -45.10 6.41
C PRO A 948 21.66 -45.23 7.94
N ASP A 949 21.43 -44.14 8.68
CA ASP A 949 21.26 -44.13 10.14
C ASP A 949 19.83 -44.43 10.59
N GLY A 950 18.92 -44.73 9.65
CA GLY A 950 17.50 -45.01 9.91
C GLY A 950 16.61 -43.77 9.98
N THR A 951 17.17 -42.56 9.84
CA THR A 951 16.38 -41.32 9.92
C THR A 951 15.55 -41.13 8.64
N PRO A 952 14.21 -41.04 8.72
CA PRO A 952 13.38 -40.77 7.55
C PRO A 952 13.49 -39.30 7.11
N ILE A 953 13.26 -39.05 5.82
CA ILE A 953 13.13 -37.70 5.27
C ILE A 953 11.82 -37.07 5.76
N ASP A 954 11.80 -35.74 5.96
CA ASP A 954 10.61 -35.00 6.37
C ASP A 954 9.81 -34.46 5.18
N ILE A 955 10.49 -33.90 4.18
CA ILE A 955 9.88 -33.29 2.98
C ILE A 955 10.64 -33.72 1.72
N MET A 956 9.92 -34.10 0.67
CA MET A 956 10.50 -34.38 -0.64
C MET A 956 10.10 -33.30 -1.66
N LEU A 957 11.10 -32.68 -2.27
CA LEU A 957 10.93 -31.65 -3.29
C LEU A 957 11.40 -32.13 -4.66
N SER A 958 10.75 -31.63 -5.72
CA SER A 958 11.15 -31.92 -7.09
C SER A 958 12.48 -31.24 -7.44
N PRO A 959 13.47 -31.98 -7.99
CA PRO A 959 14.72 -31.38 -8.45
C PRO A 959 14.55 -30.56 -9.74
N MET A 960 13.48 -30.80 -10.51
CA MET A 960 13.27 -30.17 -11.83
C MET A 960 13.02 -28.66 -11.73
N GLY A 961 12.40 -28.21 -10.64
CA GLY A 961 12.05 -26.79 -10.44
C GLY A 961 13.25 -25.89 -10.12
N VAL A 962 14.38 -26.45 -9.69
CA VAL A 962 15.56 -25.67 -9.26
C VAL A 962 16.28 -25.00 -10.45
N PRO A 963 16.77 -25.74 -11.47
CA PRO A 963 17.50 -25.11 -12.58
C PRO A 963 16.60 -24.23 -13.47
N SER A 964 15.31 -24.57 -13.61
CA SER A 964 14.38 -23.78 -14.41
C SER A 964 14.10 -22.39 -13.81
N ARG A 965 14.30 -22.22 -12.50
CA ARG A 965 13.95 -20.99 -11.77
C ARG A 965 15.17 -20.23 -11.28
N MET A 966 16.36 -20.80 -11.45
CA MET A 966 17.63 -20.18 -11.05
C MET A 966 17.63 -19.71 -9.59
N ASN A 967 17.06 -20.51 -8.69
CA ASN A 967 17.08 -20.27 -7.24
C ASN A 967 17.98 -21.30 -6.55
N ILE A 968 19.27 -21.24 -6.87
CA ILE A 968 20.29 -22.19 -6.43
C ILE A 968 20.59 -21.99 -4.94
N GLY A 969 20.30 -20.81 -4.38
CA GLY A 969 20.45 -20.50 -2.96
C GLY A 969 19.80 -21.56 -2.05
N GLN A 970 18.68 -22.16 -2.47
CA GLN A 970 18.00 -23.21 -1.69
C GLN A 970 18.84 -24.49 -1.52
N VAL A 971 19.71 -24.81 -2.48
CA VAL A 971 20.60 -25.99 -2.42
C VAL A 971 21.81 -25.69 -1.55
N LEU A 972 22.32 -24.46 -1.60
CA LEU A 972 23.39 -23.99 -0.70
C LEU A 972 22.90 -23.95 0.76
N ASP A 973 21.68 -23.45 0.98
CA ASP A 973 20.99 -23.47 2.28
C ASP A 973 20.84 -24.91 2.79
N LEU A 974 20.39 -25.84 1.93
CA LEU A 974 20.27 -27.26 2.25
C LEU A 974 21.58 -27.87 2.77
N HIS A 975 22.69 -27.61 2.08
CA HIS A 975 24.00 -28.18 2.42
C HIS A 975 24.58 -27.57 3.70
N LEU A 976 24.55 -26.25 3.81
CA LEU A 976 25.03 -25.56 5.01
C LEU A 976 24.18 -25.88 6.23
N GLY A 977 22.86 -25.99 6.07
CA GLY A 977 21.95 -26.41 7.13
C GLY A 977 22.20 -27.84 7.61
N MET A 978 22.54 -28.77 6.70
CA MET A 978 22.92 -30.14 7.09
C MET A 978 24.22 -30.17 7.89
N ALA A 979 25.23 -29.38 7.48
CA ALA A 979 26.47 -29.23 8.22
C ALA A 979 26.22 -28.63 9.61
N ALA A 980 25.44 -27.54 9.69
CA ALA A 980 25.06 -26.86 10.93
C ALA A 980 24.35 -27.82 11.90
N ARG A 981 23.38 -28.61 11.40
CA ARG A 981 22.67 -29.63 12.20
C ARG A 981 23.62 -30.70 12.75
N LYS A 982 24.54 -31.23 11.94
CA LYS A 982 25.49 -32.27 12.40
C LYS A 982 26.53 -31.73 13.38
N LEU A 983 26.93 -30.46 13.24
CA LEU A 983 27.86 -29.77 14.16
C LEU A 983 27.16 -29.27 15.44
N GLY A 984 25.84 -29.15 15.44
CA GLY A 984 25.08 -28.62 16.57
C GLY A 984 25.25 -27.11 16.75
N ILE A 985 25.44 -26.37 15.66
CA ILE A 985 25.67 -24.92 15.66
C ILE A 985 24.59 -24.19 14.86
N HIS A 986 24.42 -22.90 15.15
CA HIS A 986 23.71 -21.97 14.28
C HIS A 986 24.71 -21.18 13.46
N VAL A 987 24.33 -20.87 12.22
CA VAL A 987 25.19 -20.21 11.25
C VAL A 987 24.51 -18.95 10.75
N THR A 988 25.33 -17.95 10.42
CA THR A 988 24.91 -16.72 9.75
C THR A 988 25.66 -16.56 8.43
N SER A 989 24.92 -16.37 7.34
CA SER A 989 25.43 -16.01 6.03
C SER A 989 24.76 -14.71 5.58
N PRO A 990 25.36 -13.54 5.87
CA PRO A 990 24.78 -12.25 5.50
C PRO A 990 24.61 -12.10 3.99
N VAL A 991 23.62 -11.31 3.59
CA VAL A 991 23.31 -11.05 2.18
C VAL A 991 24.49 -10.32 1.51
N PHE A 992 24.95 -10.84 0.37
CA PHE A 992 26.09 -10.34 -0.41
C PHE A 992 27.48 -10.37 0.28
N ASP A 993 27.61 -10.87 1.52
CA ASP A 993 28.89 -11.09 2.22
C ASP A 993 28.91 -12.43 2.98
N GLY A 994 28.24 -13.43 2.40
CA GLY A 994 27.97 -14.70 3.04
C GLY A 994 29.07 -15.77 2.91
N ALA A 995 28.68 -16.99 3.25
CA ALA A 995 29.48 -18.19 3.03
C ALA A 995 29.71 -18.40 1.52
N ARG A 996 30.97 -18.65 1.15
CA ARG A 996 31.36 -19.03 -0.22
C ARG A 996 31.33 -20.56 -0.37
N ASP A 997 31.38 -21.05 -1.60
CA ASP A 997 31.44 -22.49 -1.90
C ASP A 997 32.50 -23.21 -1.08
N GLU A 998 33.71 -22.64 -0.99
CA GLU A 998 34.82 -23.21 -0.21
C GLU A 998 34.49 -23.38 1.27
N ASP A 999 33.76 -22.42 1.86
CA ASP A 999 33.34 -22.47 3.26
C ASP A 999 32.29 -23.57 3.47
N ILE A 1000 31.35 -23.71 2.54
CA ILE A 1000 30.31 -24.74 2.59
C ILE A 1000 30.96 -26.13 2.50
N TRP A 1001 31.89 -26.33 1.55
CA TRP A 1001 32.62 -27.60 1.42
C TRP A 1001 33.49 -27.88 2.64
N ALA A 1002 34.11 -26.85 3.24
CA ALA A 1002 34.87 -26.98 4.48
C ALA A 1002 33.96 -27.36 5.66
N ALA A 1003 32.79 -26.73 5.78
CA ALA A 1003 31.79 -27.03 6.81
C ALA A 1003 31.23 -28.46 6.68
N LEU A 1004 30.95 -28.92 5.46
CA LEU A 1004 30.55 -30.31 5.20
C LEU A 1004 31.65 -31.29 5.63
N LYS A 1005 32.92 -30.99 5.30
CA LYS A 1005 34.06 -31.81 5.71
C LYS A 1005 34.27 -31.81 7.22
N GLU A 1006 34.12 -30.66 7.89
CA GLU A 1006 34.16 -30.51 9.35
C GLU A 1006 33.07 -31.36 10.01
N ALA A 1007 31.87 -31.37 9.43
CA ALA A 1007 30.74 -32.18 9.88
C ALA A 1007 30.88 -33.69 9.57
N GLY A 1008 31.94 -34.11 8.87
CA GLY A 1008 32.13 -35.50 8.45
C GLY A 1008 31.17 -35.96 7.35
N LEU A 1009 30.60 -35.02 6.59
CA LEU A 1009 29.69 -35.28 5.48
C LEU A 1009 30.45 -35.42 4.14
N PRO A 1010 29.89 -36.13 3.15
CA PRO A 1010 30.50 -36.24 1.83
C PRO A 1010 30.68 -34.88 1.14
N SER A 1011 31.77 -34.74 0.40
CA SER A 1011 32.14 -33.50 -0.31
C SER A 1011 31.26 -33.15 -1.51
N ASP A 1012 30.23 -33.95 -1.80
CA ASP A 1012 29.24 -33.69 -2.85
C ASP A 1012 27.86 -33.35 -2.26
N GLY A 1013 27.72 -33.28 -0.93
CA GLY A 1013 26.48 -32.93 -0.24
C GLY A 1013 25.35 -33.96 -0.43
N LYS A 1014 25.67 -35.18 -0.87
CA LYS A 1014 24.69 -36.24 -1.17
C LYS A 1014 24.81 -37.41 -0.18
N THR A 1015 23.74 -38.18 -0.05
CA THR A 1015 23.74 -39.44 0.70
C THR A 1015 23.04 -40.54 -0.10
N VAL A 1016 23.26 -41.80 0.28
CA VAL A 1016 22.42 -42.91 -0.18
C VAL A 1016 21.13 -42.84 0.62
N LEU A 1017 19.99 -42.97 -0.08
CA LEU A 1017 18.69 -43.18 0.54
C LEU A 1017 18.21 -44.59 0.22
N TYR A 1018 17.42 -45.14 1.13
CA TYR A 1018 16.74 -46.41 0.98
C TYR A 1018 15.24 -46.16 0.86
N ASP A 1019 14.59 -46.89 -0.03
CA ASP A 1019 13.14 -46.88 -0.15
C ASP A 1019 12.51 -47.53 1.10
N GLY A 1020 11.66 -46.78 1.82
CA GLY A 1020 10.98 -47.26 3.03
C GLY A 1020 10.10 -48.50 2.79
N ARG A 1021 9.56 -48.64 1.58
CA ARG A 1021 8.62 -49.72 1.24
C ARG A 1021 9.31 -51.05 0.93
N THR A 1022 10.47 -50.99 0.27
CA THR A 1022 11.19 -52.17 -0.22
C THR A 1022 12.47 -52.45 0.56
N GLY A 1023 13.07 -51.42 1.16
CA GLY A 1023 14.39 -51.46 1.79
C GLY A 1023 15.55 -51.41 0.80
N GLU A 1024 15.30 -51.30 -0.51
CA GLU A 1024 16.34 -51.21 -1.54
C GLU A 1024 16.92 -49.79 -1.60
N ALA A 1025 18.22 -49.69 -1.90
CA ALA A 1025 18.86 -48.40 -2.10
C ALA A 1025 18.48 -47.84 -3.48
N PHE A 1026 18.26 -46.53 -3.58
CA PHE A 1026 18.09 -45.87 -4.88
C PHE A 1026 19.39 -45.91 -5.70
N ASP A 1027 19.27 -46.01 -7.03
CA ASP A 1027 20.42 -46.14 -7.95
C ASP A 1027 21.44 -45.00 -7.81
N ASN A 1028 20.96 -43.77 -7.61
CA ASN A 1028 21.78 -42.57 -7.48
C ASN A 1028 21.70 -41.99 -6.08
N ARG A 1029 22.82 -41.44 -5.60
CA ARG A 1029 22.87 -40.67 -4.36
C ARG A 1029 22.05 -39.39 -4.49
N VAL A 1030 21.31 -39.06 -3.45
CA VAL A 1030 20.34 -37.97 -3.41
C VAL A 1030 20.90 -36.81 -2.58
N ALA A 1031 20.62 -35.57 -3.00
CA ALA A 1031 20.94 -34.39 -2.20
C ALA A 1031 19.95 -34.30 -1.04
N VAL A 1032 20.47 -34.40 0.18
CA VAL A 1032 19.69 -34.40 1.42
C VAL A 1032 20.32 -33.41 2.38
N GLY A 1033 19.49 -32.61 3.03
CA GLY A 1033 19.96 -31.71 4.06
C GLY A 1033 18.83 -30.95 4.74
N VAL A 1034 19.16 -29.87 5.42
CA VAL A 1034 18.20 -29.10 6.22
C VAL A 1034 18.00 -27.74 5.58
N MET A 1035 16.77 -27.39 5.29
CA MET A 1035 16.41 -26.09 4.72
C MET A 1035 15.24 -25.52 5.50
N TYR A 1036 15.27 -24.21 5.75
CA TYR A 1036 14.22 -23.55 6.52
C TYR A 1036 12.93 -23.42 5.69
N TYR A 1037 11.82 -23.93 6.22
CA TYR A 1037 10.56 -24.05 5.49
C TYR A 1037 9.39 -23.52 6.33
N MET A 1038 8.43 -22.88 5.66
CA MET A 1038 7.34 -22.11 6.28
C MET A 1038 5.97 -22.63 5.85
N LYS A 1039 5.00 -22.58 6.78
CA LYS A 1039 3.58 -22.76 6.48
C LYS A 1039 2.97 -21.40 6.15
N LEU A 1040 2.35 -21.25 4.99
CA LEU A 1040 1.73 -19.99 4.58
C LEU A 1040 0.26 -19.91 5.02
N ALA A 1041 -0.27 -18.70 5.16
CA ALA A 1041 -1.68 -18.44 5.52
C ALA A 1041 -2.70 -18.81 4.43
N HIS A 1042 -2.33 -19.70 3.50
CA HIS A 1042 -3.15 -20.21 2.42
C HIS A 1042 -3.47 -21.67 2.68
N MET A 1043 -4.39 -21.90 3.61
CA MET A 1043 -4.86 -23.23 3.99
C MET A 1043 -6.07 -23.65 3.16
N VAL A 1044 -6.27 -24.96 3.04
CA VAL A 1044 -7.43 -25.51 2.31
C VAL A 1044 -8.75 -25.20 3.03
N ASP A 1045 -8.79 -25.22 4.37
CA ASP A 1045 -10.00 -24.93 5.16
C ASP A 1045 -10.58 -23.55 4.85
N ASP A 1046 -9.70 -22.56 4.61
CA ASP A 1046 -10.12 -21.20 4.27
C ASP A 1046 -10.64 -21.10 2.83
N LYS A 1047 -10.14 -21.96 1.93
CA LYS A 1047 -10.40 -21.88 0.48
C LYS A 1047 -11.50 -22.81 -0.01
N ILE A 1048 -11.75 -23.91 0.69
CA ILE A 1048 -12.83 -24.83 0.34
C ILE A 1048 -14.17 -24.13 0.51
N HIS A 1049 -15.00 -24.20 -0.52
CA HIS A 1049 -16.34 -23.63 -0.53
C HIS A 1049 -17.22 -24.41 -1.50
N ALA A 1050 -18.41 -24.78 -1.03
CA ALA A 1050 -19.40 -25.46 -1.83
C ALA A 1050 -20.78 -24.88 -1.53
N ARG A 1051 -21.64 -24.84 -2.56
CA ARG A 1051 -23.01 -24.35 -2.46
C ARG A 1051 -23.92 -25.26 -3.27
N SER A 1052 -25.03 -25.69 -2.65
CA SER A 1052 -26.18 -26.26 -3.34
C SER A 1052 -27.21 -25.16 -3.60
N ILE A 1053 -27.88 -24.68 -2.55
CA ILE A 1053 -28.85 -23.57 -2.54
C ILE A 1053 -28.37 -22.56 -1.50
N GLY A 1054 -28.68 -21.28 -1.68
CA GLY A 1054 -28.25 -20.24 -0.75
C GLY A 1054 -28.98 -18.94 -1.00
N PRO A 1055 -28.49 -17.82 -0.45
CA PRO A 1055 -29.11 -16.53 -0.66
C PRO A 1055 -28.92 -16.04 -2.11
N TYR A 1056 -29.85 -15.17 -2.51
CA TYR A 1056 -29.94 -14.58 -3.85
C TYR A 1056 -30.01 -13.05 -3.73
N SER A 1057 -29.55 -12.37 -4.78
CA SER A 1057 -29.66 -10.93 -4.95
C SER A 1057 -31.13 -10.52 -5.03
N LEU A 1058 -31.49 -9.43 -4.34
CA LEU A 1058 -32.86 -8.92 -4.36
C LEU A 1058 -33.26 -8.39 -5.75
N VAL A 1059 -32.30 -7.81 -6.48
CA VAL A 1059 -32.56 -7.14 -7.76
C VAL A 1059 -32.52 -8.15 -8.90
N THR A 1060 -31.41 -8.87 -9.04
CA THR A 1060 -31.17 -9.76 -10.21
C THR A 1060 -31.64 -11.18 -9.98
N GLN A 1061 -32.03 -11.55 -8.76
CA GLN A 1061 -32.38 -12.94 -8.37
C GLN A 1061 -31.27 -13.97 -8.59
N GLN A 1062 -30.04 -13.53 -8.88
CA GLN A 1062 -28.86 -14.38 -9.03
C GLN A 1062 -28.29 -14.80 -7.67
N PRO A 1063 -27.61 -15.96 -7.58
CA PRO A 1063 -26.81 -16.33 -6.42
C PRO A 1063 -25.89 -15.18 -5.96
N LEU A 1064 -25.87 -14.88 -4.65
CA LEU A 1064 -24.88 -13.95 -4.10
C LEU A 1064 -23.46 -14.46 -4.33
N GLY A 1065 -22.46 -13.56 -4.33
CA GLY A 1065 -21.06 -13.92 -4.50
C GLY A 1065 -20.31 -14.10 -3.18
N GLY A 1066 -19.30 -14.96 -3.17
CA GLY A 1066 -18.34 -15.07 -2.07
C GLY A 1066 -18.69 -16.05 -0.95
N LYS A 1067 -17.66 -16.67 -0.35
CA LYS A 1067 -17.79 -17.71 0.69
C LYS A 1067 -18.55 -17.24 1.94
N ALA A 1068 -18.26 -16.02 2.41
CA ALA A 1068 -18.85 -15.47 3.64
C ALA A 1068 -20.39 -15.34 3.58
N GLN A 1069 -20.96 -15.17 2.38
CA GLN A 1069 -22.40 -15.06 2.17
C GLN A 1069 -23.02 -16.40 1.73
N PHE A 1070 -22.27 -17.51 1.77
CA PHE A 1070 -22.68 -18.77 1.15
C PHE A 1070 -23.01 -18.60 -0.35
N GLY A 1071 -22.18 -17.84 -1.04
CA GLY A 1071 -22.36 -17.43 -2.43
C GLY A 1071 -22.08 -18.52 -3.47
N GLY A 1072 -22.56 -18.33 -4.70
CA GLY A 1072 -22.27 -19.20 -5.84
C GLY A 1072 -20.93 -18.89 -6.51
N GLN A 1073 -20.48 -19.80 -7.37
CA GLN A 1073 -19.35 -19.56 -8.27
C GLN A 1073 -19.82 -18.78 -9.50
N ARG A 1074 -18.96 -17.89 -10.01
CA ARG A 1074 -19.27 -17.14 -11.23
C ARG A 1074 -18.95 -17.99 -12.45
N PHE A 1075 -19.97 -18.33 -13.23
CA PHE A 1075 -19.80 -18.85 -14.59
C PHE A 1075 -19.70 -17.65 -15.54
N GLY A 1076 -18.50 -17.36 -16.03
CA GLY A 1076 -18.18 -16.15 -16.77
C GLY A 1076 -18.34 -16.29 -18.27
N GLU A 1077 -18.01 -15.21 -18.98
CA GLU A 1077 -18.10 -15.11 -20.44
C GLU A 1077 -17.20 -16.13 -21.16
N MET A 1078 -15.96 -16.32 -20.68
CA MET A 1078 -15.04 -17.27 -21.27
C MET A 1078 -15.51 -18.72 -21.10
N GLU A 1079 -16.16 -19.05 -19.97
CA GLU A 1079 -16.73 -20.38 -19.75
C GLU A 1079 -17.96 -20.63 -20.64
N VAL A 1080 -18.76 -19.59 -20.93
CA VAL A 1080 -19.85 -19.67 -21.92
C VAL A 1080 -19.30 -20.00 -23.30
N TRP A 1081 -18.27 -19.28 -23.76
CA TRP A 1081 -17.63 -19.57 -25.06
C TRP A 1081 -17.11 -21.00 -25.15
N ALA A 1082 -16.57 -21.54 -24.05
CA ALA A 1082 -16.12 -22.92 -24.00
C ALA A 1082 -17.27 -23.90 -24.25
N LEU A 1083 -18.42 -23.73 -23.59
CA LEU A 1083 -19.60 -24.59 -23.80
C LEU A 1083 -20.21 -24.43 -25.20
N GLU A 1084 -20.23 -23.22 -25.74
CA GLU A 1084 -20.65 -22.96 -27.12
C GLU A 1084 -19.73 -23.70 -28.12
N ALA A 1085 -18.42 -23.65 -27.91
CA ALA A 1085 -17.44 -24.35 -28.75
C ALA A 1085 -17.60 -25.89 -28.68
N TYR A 1086 -17.97 -26.43 -27.51
CA TYR A 1086 -18.33 -27.84 -27.38
C TYR A 1086 -19.70 -28.19 -28.00
N GLY A 1087 -20.55 -27.19 -28.29
CA GLY A 1087 -21.93 -27.41 -28.71
C GLY A 1087 -22.84 -27.89 -27.57
N ALA A 1088 -22.47 -27.65 -26.32
CA ALA A 1088 -23.19 -28.11 -25.12
C ALA A 1088 -24.38 -27.19 -24.77
N ALA A 1089 -25.32 -27.02 -25.71
CA ALA A 1089 -26.41 -26.05 -25.62
C ALA A 1089 -27.31 -26.26 -24.38
N TYR A 1090 -27.67 -27.50 -24.07
CA TYR A 1090 -28.54 -27.80 -22.91
C TYR A 1090 -27.85 -27.48 -21.57
N THR A 1091 -26.57 -27.81 -21.43
CA THR A 1091 -25.80 -27.49 -20.22
C THR A 1091 -25.66 -25.98 -20.04
N LEU A 1092 -25.40 -25.27 -21.14
CA LEU A 1092 -25.34 -23.81 -21.12
C LEU A 1092 -26.69 -23.20 -20.70
N GLN A 1093 -27.78 -23.66 -21.31
CA GLN A 1093 -29.13 -23.19 -20.98
C GLN A 1093 -29.47 -23.46 -19.50
N GLU A 1094 -29.15 -24.64 -18.98
CA GLU A 1094 -29.36 -25.00 -17.58
C GLU A 1094 -28.60 -24.07 -16.60
N ILE A 1095 -27.34 -23.77 -16.90
CA ILE A 1095 -26.49 -22.91 -16.06
C ILE A 1095 -27.02 -21.47 -16.04
N LEU A 1096 -27.47 -20.95 -17.19
CA LEU A 1096 -27.98 -19.58 -17.32
C LEU A 1096 -29.40 -19.38 -16.80
N THR A 1097 -30.12 -20.45 -16.45
CA THR A 1097 -31.54 -20.39 -16.04
C THR A 1097 -31.74 -20.96 -14.63
N TYR A 1098 -32.07 -22.25 -14.47
CA TYR A 1098 -32.45 -22.87 -13.19
C TYR A 1098 -31.39 -22.75 -12.10
N LYS A 1099 -30.11 -22.73 -12.49
CA LYS A 1099 -28.98 -22.60 -11.56
C LYS A 1099 -28.65 -21.14 -11.20
N SER A 1100 -29.35 -20.18 -11.81
CA SER A 1100 -29.13 -18.74 -11.67
C SER A 1100 -30.42 -18.04 -11.21
N ASP A 1101 -31.13 -17.41 -12.13
CA ASP A 1101 -32.14 -16.37 -11.90
C ASP A 1101 -33.52 -16.70 -12.50
N ASP A 1102 -33.74 -17.97 -12.89
CA ASP A 1102 -35.08 -18.49 -13.10
C ASP A 1102 -35.74 -18.81 -11.74
N VAL A 1103 -36.57 -17.88 -11.26
CA VAL A 1103 -37.16 -17.92 -9.91
C VAL A 1103 -38.11 -19.10 -9.71
N VAL A 1104 -38.91 -19.42 -10.72
CA VAL A 1104 -39.89 -20.50 -10.67
C VAL A 1104 -39.21 -21.83 -11.02
N GLY A 1105 -38.40 -21.83 -12.08
CA GLY A 1105 -37.70 -23.00 -12.57
C GLY A 1105 -36.74 -23.60 -11.53
N ARG A 1106 -36.06 -22.79 -10.71
CA ARG A 1106 -35.17 -23.31 -9.65
C ARG A 1106 -35.92 -24.11 -8.57
N VAL A 1107 -37.12 -23.67 -8.18
CA VAL A 1107 -37.94 -24.34 -7.15
C VAL A 1107 -38.51 -25.65 -7.72
N LYS A 1108 -39.10 -25.59 -8.93
CA LYS A 1108 -39.62 -26.78 -9.61
C LYS A 1108 -38.52 -27.80 -9.87
N THR A 1109 -37.32 -27.36 -10.28
CA THR A 1109 -36.16 -28.23 -10.49
C THR A 1109 -35.72 -28.90 -9.19
N TYR A 1110 -35.65 -28.16 -8.09
CA TYR A 1110 -35.31 -28.73 -6.79
C TYR A 1110 -36.35 -29.79 -6.36
N GLU A 1111 -37.63 -29.49 -6.50
CA GLU A 1111 -38.70 -30.45 -6.20
C GLU A 1111 -38.60 -31.70 -7.08
N ALA A 1112 -38.39 -31.54 -8.39
CA ALA A 1112 -38.26 -32.65 -9.32
C ALA A 1112 -37.07 -33.55 -8.93
N ILE A 1113 -35.92 -32.97 -8.56
CA ILE A 1113 -34.75 -33.73 -8.09
C ILE A 1113 -35.08 -34.50 -6.80
N VAL A 1114 -35.75 -33.87 -5.82
CA VAL A 1114 -36.13 -34.50 -4.55
C VAL A 1114 -37.15 -35.63 -4.76
N LYS A 1115 -38.10 -35.46 -5.69
CA LYS A 1115 -39.12 -36.46 -6.03
C LYS A 1115 -38.59 -37.56 -6.98
N GLY A 1116 -37.43 -37.35 -7.61
CA GLY A 1116 -36.92 -38.23 -8.66
C GLY A 1116 -37.68 -38.11 -9.99
N GLU A 1117 -38.30 -36.97 -10.24
CA GLU A 1117 -39.05 -36.64 -11.46
C GLU A 1117 -38.14 -36.01 -12.52
N GLN A 1118 -38.64 -35.87 -13.75
CA GLN A 1118 -37.91 -35.22 -14.82
C GLN A 1118 -37.85 -33.71 -14.60
N ILE A 1119 -36.68 -33.11 -14.86
CA ILE A 1119 -36.48 -31.65 -14.75
C ILE A 1119 -37.42 -30.93 -15.75
N PRO A 1120 -38.17 -29.89 -15.31
CA PRO A 1120 -39.09 -29.12 -16.15
C PRO A 1120 -38.33 -28.32 -17.23
N GLN A 1121 -39.00 -27.64 -18.18
CA GLN A 1121 -38.32 -26.76 -19.14
C GLN A 1121 -37.93 -25.41 -18.53
N PRO A 1122 -36.90 -24.71 -19.06
CA PRO A 1122 -36.40 -23.49 -18.46
C PRO A 1122 -37.27 -22.29 -18.82
N GLY A 1123 -37.51 -21.43 -17.84
CA GLY A 1123 -38.22 -20.17 -18.01
C GLY A 1123 -37.32 -19.05 -18.54
N VAL A 1124 -37.86 -17.83 -18.49
CA VAL A 1124 -37.13 -16.61 -18.86
C VAL A 1124 -36.32 -16.11 -17.64
N PRO A 1125 -35.02 -15.81 -17.79
CA PRO A 1125 -34.21 -15.26 -16.70
C PRO A 1125 -34.74 -13.92 -16.19
N GLU A 1126 -34.73 -13.72 -14.87
CA GLU A 1126 -35.18 -12.46 -14.26
C GLU A 1126 -34.31 -11.27 -14.67
N SER A 1127 -33.00 -11.46 -14.87
CA SER A 1127 -32.10 -10.41 -15.36
C SER A 1127 -32.52 -9.84 -16.72
N PHE A 1128 -33.08 -10.66 -17.61
CA PHE A 1128 -33.63 -10.20 -18.88
C PHE A 1128 -34.89 -9.35 -18.68
N ARG A 1129 -35.77 -9.73 -17.75
CA ARG A 1129 -36.95 -8.94 -17.38
C ARG A 1129 -36.56 -7.58 -16.80
N VAL A 1130 -35.55 -7.55 -15.95
CA VAL A 1130 -34.97 -6.31 -15.39
C VAL A 1130 -34.44 -5.42 -16.50
N LEU A 1131 -33.66 -5.96 -17.45
CA LEU A 1131 -33.15 -5.21 -18.60
C LEU A 1131 -34.27 -4.56 -19.42
N VAL A 1132 -35.33 -5.30 -19.73
CA VAL A 1132 -36.50 -4.75 -20.45
C VAL A 1132 -37.11 -3.57 -19.68
N LYS A 1133 -37.23 -3.68 -18.35
CA LYS A 1133 -37.77 -2.61 -17.50
C LYS A 1133 -36.82 -1.40 -17.42
N GLU A 1134 -35.51 -1.61 -17.38
CA GLU A 1134 -34.52 -0.53 -17.43
C GLU A 1134 -34.60 0.23 -18.76
N LEU A 1135 -34.69 -0.47 -19.89
CA LEU A 1135 -34.85 0.17 -21.21
C LEU A 1135 -36.18 0.93 -21.32
N GLN A 1136 -37.29 0.36 -20.81
CA GLN A 1136 -38.58 1.06 -20.71
C GLN A 1136 -38.48 2.33 -19.84
N SER A 1137 -37.72 2.29 -18.74
CA SER A 1137 -37.51 3.45 -17.86
C SER A 1137 -36.71 4.58 -18.53
N LEU A 1138 -35.87 4.26 -19.52
CA LEU A 1138 -35.17 5.23 -20.37
C LEU A 1138 -36.06 5.84 -21.46
N GLY A 1139 -37.34 5.44 -21.53
CA GLY A 1139 -38.29 5.90 -22.53
C GLY A 1139 -38.25 5.12 -23.85
N LEU A 1140 -37.64 3.93 -23.86
CA LEU A 1140 -37.63 3.04 -25.02
C LEU A 1140 -38.79 2.02 -24.89
N ASP A 1141 -39.76 2.08 -25.81
CA ASP A 1141 -40.89 1.15 -25.84
C ASP A 1141 -40.45 -0.23 -26.35
N MET A 1142 -39.97 -1.07 -25.43
CA MET A 1142 -39.57 -2.45 -25.70
C MET A 1142 -40.74 -3.42 -25.56
N LYS A 1143 -41.04 -4.12 -26.66
CA LYS A 1143 -42.10 -5.13 -26.76
C LYS A 1143 -41.52 -6.45 -27.22
N VAL A 1144 -41.86 -7.54 -26.53
CA VAL A 1144 -41.54 -8.90 -26.96
C VAL A 1144 -42.72 -9.41 -27.77
N LEU A 1145 -42.46 -9.80 -29.02
CA LEU A 1145 -43.50 -10.25 -29.95
C LEU A 1145 -43.35 -11.74 -30.24
N ASP A 1146 -44.47 -12.45 -30.32
CA ASP A 1146 -44.51 -13.81 -30.84
C ASP A 1146 -44.38 -13.84 -32.38
N VAL A 1147 -44.43 -15.04 -32.97
CA VAL A 1147 -44.37 -15.24 -34.42
C VAL A 1147 -45.57 -14.60 -35.15
N GLN A 1148 -46.69 -14.40 -34.44
CA GLN A 1148 -47.94 -13.79 -34.90
C GLN A 1148 -47.98 -12.27 -34.65
N LYS A 1149 -46.87 -11.67 -34.20
CA LYS A 1149 -46.72 -10.24 -33.84
C LYS A 1149 -47.66 -9.77 -32.74
N GLN A 1150 -48.11 -10.66 -31.87
CA GLN A 1150 -48.82 -10.31 -30.64
C GLN A 1150 -47.80 -10.01 -29.54
N GLU A 1151 -48.12 -9.03 -28.70
CA GLU A 1151 -47.30 -8.65 -27.55
C GLU A 1151 -47.42 -9.73 -26.46
N ILE A 1152 -46.28 -10.29 -26.05
CA ILE A 1152 -46.20 -11.25 -24.96
C ILE A 1152 -45.91 -10.47 -23.67
N GLU A 1153 -46.81 -10.57 -22.70
CA GLU A 1153 -46.51 -10.11 -21.35
C GLU A 1153 -45.55 -11.09 -20.68
N LEU A 1154 -44.34 -10.63 -20.37
CA LEU A 1154 -43.27 -11.45 -19.78
C LEU A 1154 -43.61 -12.06 -18.41
N ARG A 1155 -44.69 -11.60 -17.75
CA ARG A 1155 -45.21 -12.15 -16.49
C ARG A 1155 -46.04 -13.42 -16.69
N ASP A 1156 -46.79 -13.50 -17.78
CA ASP A 1156 -47.73 -14.59 -18.03
C ASP A 1156 -47.03 -15.89 -18.45
N MET A 1157 -45.76 -15.80 -18.88
CA MET A 1157 -44.93 -16.95 -19.25
C MET A 1157 -44.62 -17.91 -18.08
N ASP A 1158 -44.78 -17.48 -16.82
CA ASP A 1158 -44.53 -18.31 -15.63
C ASP A 1158 -45.80 -19.05 -15.14
N GLU A 1159 -46.99 -18.57 -15.50
CA GLU A 1159 -48.29 -19.06 -15.01
C GLU A 1159 -48.93 -20.12 -15.94
N ASP A 1160 -48.60 -20.14 -17.23
CA ASP A 1160 -49.17 -21.06 -18.24
C ASP A 1160 -48.66 -22.52 -18.13
N ASP A 1161 -47.86 -22.82 -17.11
CA ASP A 1161 -47.16 -24.10 -16.94
C ASP A 1161 -47.94 -25.10 -16.04
N ASP A 1162 -49.15 -24.75 -15.61
CA ASP A 1162 -50.10 -25.63 -14.92
C ASP A 1162 -50.87 -26.56 -15.87
N ASP A 1163 -50.77 -26.36 -17.19
CA ASP A 1163 -51.26 -27.32 -18.18
C ASP A 1163 -50.23 -28.44 -18.38
N ILE A 1164 -50.26 -29.40 -17.45
CA ILE A 1164 -49.64 -30.72 -17.61
C ILE A 1164 -50.27 -31.40 -18.84
N MET A 1165 -49.74 -31.10 -20.03
CA MET A 1165 -49.93 -31.90 -21.22
C MET A 1165 -49.24 -33.24 -20.99
N LYS A 1166 -50.01 -34.21 -20.48
CA LYS A 1166 -49.64 -35.63 -20.57
C LYS A 1166 -49.17 -35.91 -22.00
N VAL A 1167 -48.05 -36.63 -22.10
CA VAL A 1167 -47.25 -37.04 -23.27
C VAL A 1167 -48.03 -37.74 -24.40
N ASP A 1168 -49.36 -37.80 -24.34
CA ASP A 1168 -50.25 -38.44 -25.31
C ASP A 1168 -50.70 -37.51 -26.45
N ALA A 1169 -50.48 -36.19 -26.35
CA ALA A 1169 -50.88 -35.23 -27.39
C ALA A 1169 -49.89 -35.20 -28.59
N LEU A 1170 -48.58 -35.24 -28.35
CA LEU A 1170 -47.56 -35.31 -29.41
C LEU A 1170 -47.58 -36.65 -30.15
N ALA A 1171 -47.87 -37.75 -29.45
CA ALA A 1171 -48.08 -39.07 -30.08
C ALA A 1171 -49.30 -39.04 -31.02
N LYS A 1172 -50.44 -38.51 -30.55
CA LYS A 1172 -51.67 -38.35 -31.35
C LYS A 1172 -51.52 -37.37 -32.51
N VAL A 1173 -50.78 -36.28 -32.35
CA VAL A 1173 -50.48 -35.33 -33.44
C VAL A 1173 -49.54 -35.98 -34.46
N SER A 1174 -48.53 -36.73 -34.03
CA SER A 1174 -47.63 -37.46 -34.94
C SER A 1174 -48.35 -38.59 -35.69
N GLU A 1175 -49.29 -39.29 -35.05
CA GLU A 1175 -50.13 -40.31 -35.68
C GLU A 1175 -51.14 -39.67 -36.64
N ALA A 1176 -51.74 -38.53 -36.29
CA ALA A 1176 -52.65 -37.80 -37.17
C ALA A 1176 -51.92 -37.20 -38.39
N GLU A 1177 -50.68 -36.73 -38.23
CA GLU A 1177 -49.83 -36.25 -39.33
C GLU A 1177 -49.31 -37.41 -40.20
N LYS A 1178 -48.95 -38.55 -39.61
CA LYS A 1178 -48.63 -39.78 -40.35
C LYS A 1178 -49.84 -40.26 -41.15
N ALA A 1179 -51.01 -40.34 -40.55
CA ALA A 1179 -52.25 -40.75 -41.22
C ALA A 1179 -52.64 -39.77 -42.35
N LYS A 1180 -52.43 -38.46 -42.18
CA LYS A 1180 -52.61 -37.47 -43.25
C LYS A 1180 -51.59 -37.65 -44.39
N ARG A 1181 -50.32 -37.92 -44.08
CA ARG A 1181 -49.27 -38.19 -45.07
C ARG A 1181 -49.51 -39.48 -45.84
N GLU A 1182 -49.96 -40.53 -45.16
CA GLU A 1182 -50.31 -41.82 -45.78
C GLU A 1182 -51.55 -41.71 -46.66
N LYS A 1183 -52.58 -40.95 -46.24
CA LYS A 1183 -53.74 -40.65 -47.10
C LYS A 1183 -53.35 -39.84 -48.34
N ALA A 1184 -52.51 -38.82 -48.19
CA ALA A 1184 -52.02 -38.01 -49.30
C ALA A 1184 -51.08 -38.80 -50.24
N ALA A 1185 -50.36 -39.79 -49.73
CA ALA A 1185 -49.55 -40.72 -50.52
C ALA A 1185 -50.43 -41.72 -51.29
N ALA A 1186 -51.46 -42.29 -50.64
CA ALA A 1186 -52.42 -43.20 -51.27
C ALA A 1186 -53.28 -42.52 -52.34
N GLU A 1187 -53.69 -41.27 -52.14
CA GLU A 1187 -54.38 -40.46 -53.16
C GLU A 1187 -53.45 -40.11 -54.35
N LYS A 1188 -52.15 -39.94 -54.10
CA LYS A 1188 -51.15 -39.77 -55.18
C LYS A 1188 -50.85 -41.05 -55.94
N GLU A 1189 -50.82 -42.21 -55.29
CA GLU A 1189 -50.69 -43.52 -55.96
C GLU A 1189 -51.94 -43.86 -56.78
N ALA A 1190 -53.14 -43.60 -56.26
CA ALA A 1190 -54.40 -43.80 -57.00
C ALA A 1190 -54.54 -42.86 -58.22
N ALA A 1191 -53.96 -41.64 -58.16
CA ALA A 1191 -53.90 -40.73 -59.29
C ALA A 1191 -52.82 -41.10 -60.34
N ALA A 1192 -51.82 -41.88 -59.95
CA ALA A 1192 -50.73 -42.35 -60.82
C ALA A 1192 -51.06 -43.65 -61.58
N GLU A 1193 -52.00 -44.47 -61.08
CA GLU A 1193 -52.46 -45.70 -61.75
C GLU A 1193 -53.54 -45.46 -62.83
N GLY A 1194 -54.02 -44.22 -62.99
CA GLY A 1194 -55.12 -43.86 -63.90
C GLY A 1194 -54.74 -43.44 -65.33
N SER A 1195 -53.46 -43.42 -65.72
CA SER A 1195 -53.07 -42.92 -67.07
C SER A 1195 -51.82 -43.60 -67.64
N LYS A 1196 -51.98 -44.80 -68.19
CA LYS A 1196 -51.04 -45.37 -69.17
C LYS A 1196 -51.47 -45.00 -70.60
N PRO A 1197 -50.58 -44.44 -71.45
CA PRO A 1197 -50.65 -44.62 -72.90
C PRO A 1197 -49.83 -45.85 -73.32
N ALA A 1198 -50.29 -46.48 -74.40
CA ALA A 1198 -49.86 -47.76 -74.92
C ALA A 1198 -48.48 -47.77 -75.61
N GLU A 1199 -47.84 -48.94 -75.52
CA GLU A 1199 -47.04 -49.69 -76.52
C GLU A 1199 -46.37 -48.92 -77.68
N GLU A 1200 -45.05 -49.10 -77.89
CA GLU A 1200 -44.49 -50.06 -78.86
C GLU A 1200 -42.95 -49.90 -79.02
N GLU A 1201 -42.28 -51.06 -78.99
CA GLU A 1201 -41.18 -51.49 -79.87
C GLU A 1201 -39.98 -50.59 -80.23
N THR A 1202 -38.82 -51.06 -79.74
CA THR A 1202 -37.55 -51.31 -80.47
C THR A 1202 -36.99 -50.34 -81.54
N LYS A 1203 -35.70 -50.08 -81.34
CA LYS A 1203 -34.56 -50.19 -82.29
C LYS A 1203 -33.97 -48.91 -82.94
N VAL A 1204 -32.63 -48.86 -82.76
CA VAL A 1204 -31.57 -48.48 -83.73
C VAL A 1204 -31.05 -47.03 -83.71
N GLU A 1205 -29.78 -46.96 -83.28
CA GLU A 1205 -28.65 -46.11 -83.69
C GLU A 1205 -28.92 -44.90 -84.62
N LYS A 1206 -28.62 -43.71 -84.11
CA LYS A 1206 -27.37 -42.99 -84.43
C LYS A 1206 -27.05 -41.94 -83.38
#